data_AF-A0A9D5IW85-F1
#
_entry.id   AF-A0A9D5IW85-F1
#
_cell.length_a   1.000
_cell.length_b   1.000
_cell.length_c   1.000
_cell.angle_alpha   90.00
_cell.angle_beta   90.00
_cell.angle_gamma   90.00
#
_symmetry.space_group_name_H-M   'P 1'
#
loop_
_entity.id
_entity.type
_entity.pdbx_description
1 polymer ?
#
loop_
_entity_poly.entity_id
_entity_poly.type
_entity_poly.pdbx_seq_one_letter_code
_entity_poly.pdbx_strand_id
1 'polypeptide(L)'
;MQSNKGKVGFLKILIIGLLGVLLIAVFFVAYRYLKVAGQKVSSPAIEIILPQPPDSGTVQQPFNIKAIARERGDLVTSFQFYVNGFLAGSQTGSADFIPGNWNWTPTKEGVHTFSFLATNQSGIMNLFSMDFPVLPMADADSDGVADASDACPSEEGPALSSGCLLPDDIDRDGLTGSADVCPEEPGIVETKGCPSPDLPDSDRDGVPDPSDSCPGTPGLLEWDGCPPEAWVTDLDGDVTPDFMDTCPESTGSIEASGCPVTLPSDRDGDGVNDIEDRCIDEPGPASNGGCPVTEDRDGDGVPDSTDLCPDLAGLASYNGCRPEGWDSDEDADGVMDYLDRCFSEPGPIENFGCPYPGDRDGDGILDEEDNCPALPGPADNNGCPRLVLFVPGLSIQDVIFPGLTDPCALHDESCDFDGDGLTGDADDCPYQAGMVEYRGCPAFPNDQDGDGISDAYDECVTELGDPIMNGCPVAADPDRDTILGDMDDCPDQAGPPENHGCPRSGRITNVELHIVALITDPVWAGVYCYAQIPGQPTMLRLPERDWLFDRGSGAWNLGSRNRVTFAMRENGQASFKVFCWGQPWSASEFSRTLGEVIRTHRFEDWDGQIRAARGVGAGGWFEIHYRMCRNSCR
;
A
#
# COMPACT_ATOMS: atom_id res chain seq x y z
N MET A 1 -43.53 -35.43 -76.96
CA MET A 1 -42.58 -36.12 -76.05
C MET A 1 -41.46 -36.69 -76.93
N GLN A 2 -40.18 -36.39 -76.84
CA GLN A 2 -39.32 -36.20 -75.68
C GLN A 2 -38.11 -35.31 -76.09
N SER A 3 -38.17 -34.00 -75.84
CA SER A 3 -36.99 -33.13 -75.87
C SER A 3 -36.60 -32.81 -74.43
N ASN A 4 -36.01 -33.78 -73.73
CA ASN A 4 -35.51 -33.59 -72.36
C ASN A 4 -34.25 -34.38 -72.02
N LYS A 5 -33.65 -35.12 -72.97
CA LYS A 5 -32.42 -35.89 -72.71
C LYS A 5 -31.15 -35.02 -72.60
N GLY A 6 -31.11 -33.84 -73.23
CA GLY A 6 -29.93 -32.95 -73.19
C GLY A 6 -29.76 -32.13 -71.90
N LYS A 7 -30.87 -31.70 -71.28
CA LYS A 7 -30.83 -30.87 -70.06
C LYS A 7 -30.40 -31.65 -68.81
N VAL A 8 -30.73 -32.95 -68.75
CA VAL A 8 -30.34 -33.83 -67.63
C VAL A 8 -28.84 -34.14 -67.65
N GLY A 9 -28.22 -34.21 -68.83
CA GLY A 9 -26.76 -34.43 -68.96
C GLY A 9 -25.95 -33.22 -68.48
N PHE A 10 -26.36 -32.01 -68.87
CA PHE A 10 -25.68 -30.78 -68.48
C PHE A 10 -25.78 -30.51 -66.96
N LEU A 11 -26.96 -30.74 -66.37
CA LEU A 11 -27.15 -30.58 -64.93
C LEU A 11 -26.30 -31.56 -64.11
N LYS A 12 -26.13 -32.80 -64.59
CA LYS A 12 -25.26 -33.79 -63.94
C LYS A 12 -23.79 -33.39 -63.98
N ILE A 13 -23.30 -32.85 -65.10
CA ILE A 13 -21.92 -32.37 -65.23
C ILE A 13 -21.68 -31.18 -64.29
N LEU A 14 -22.65 -30.27 -64.17
CA LEU A 14 -22.55 -29.10 -63.30
C LEU A 14 -22.53 -29.48 -61.81
N ILE A 15 -23.36 -30.46 -61.40
CA ILE A 15 -23.38 -31.00 -60.03
C ILE A 15 -22.06 -31.73 -59.70
N ILE A 16 -21.52 -32.52 -60.64
CA ILE A 16 -20.22 -33.20 -60.45
C ILE A 16 -19.08 -32.18 -60.33
N GLY A 17 -19.11 -31.11 -61.13
CA GLY A 17 -18.15 -30.01 -61.02
C GLY A 17 -18.21 -29.30 -59.67
N LEU A 18 -19.42 -28.98 -59.19
CA LEU A 18 -19.63 -28.35 -57.88
C LEU A 18 -19.20 -29.23 -56.71
N LEU A 19 -19.50 -30.53 -56.76
CA LEU A 19 -19.02 -31.50 -55.77
C LEU A 19 -17.49 -31.64 -55.79
N GLY A 20 -16.86 -31.56 -56.96
CA GLY A 20 -15.41 -31.55 -57.11
C GLY A 20 -14.76 -30.33 -56.46
N VAL A 21 -15.32 -29.13 -56.69
CA VAL A 21 -14.84 -27.89 -56.05
C VAL A 21 -15.05 -27.92 -54.54
N LEU A 22 -16.19 -28.43 -54.07
CA LEU A 22 -16.47 -28.59 -52.65
C LEU A 22 -15.46 -29.54 -51.98
N LEU A 23 -15.15 -30.67 -52.62
CA LEU A 23 -14.14 -31.62 -52.14
C LEU A 23 -12.74 -31.00 -52.05
N ILE A 24 -12.34 -30.20 -53.05
CA ILE A 24 -11.07 -29.47 -53.03
C ILE A 24 -11.05 -28.44 -51.91
N ALA A 25 -12.15 -27.70 -51.71
CA ALA A 25 -12.25 -26.73 -50.61
C ALA A 25 -12.19 -27.41 -49.24
N VAL A 26 -12.91 -28.52 -49.04
CA VAL A 26 -12.85 -29.33 -47.81
C VAL A 26 -11.45 -29.88 -47.58
N PHE A 27 -10.76 -30.35 -48.63
CA PHE A 27 -9.37 -30.79 -48.53
C PHE A 27 -8.43 -29.64 -48.15
N PHE A 28 -8.62 -28.44 -48.71
CA PHE A 28 -7.78 -27.28 -48.40
C PHE A 28 -8.01 -26.79 -46.96
N VAL A 29 -9.25 -26.79 -46.49
CA VAL A 29 -9.61 -26.49 -45.10
C VAL A 29 -9.05 -27.55 -44.17
N ALA A 30 -9.19 -28.84 -44.49
CA ALA A 30 -8.63 -29.93 -43.69
C ALA A 30 -7.09 -29.90 -43.66
N TYR A 31 -6.44 -29.58 -44.78
CA TYR A 31 -4.98 -29.41 -44.85
C TYR A 31 -4.51 -28.21 -44.02
N ARG A 32 -5.22 -27.07 -44.08
CA ARG A 32 -4.94 -25.90 -43.24
C ARG A 32 -5.17 -26.22 -41.76
N TYR A 33 -6.27 -26.90 -41.43
CA TYR A 33 -6.58 -27.36 -40.09
C TYR A 33 -5.51 -28.31 -39.56
N LEU A 34 -5.07 -29.29 -40.35
CA LEU A 34 -4.00 -30.23 -39.96
C LEU A 34 -2.62 -29.55 -39.84
N LYS A 35 -2.35 -28.53 -40.66
CA LYS A 35 -1.12 -27.73 -40.56
C LYS A 35 -1.10 -26.88 -39.28
N VAL A 36 -2.23 -26.28 -38.92
CA VAL A 36 -2.39 -25.47 -37.70
C VAL A 36 -2.44 -26.35 -36.45
N ALA A 37 -3.18 -27.46 -36.49
CA ALA A 37 -3.28 -28.42 -35.39
C ALA A 37 -1.99 -29.25 -35.17
N GLY A 38 -1.04 -29.22 -36.12
CA GLY A 38 0.23 -29.93 -36.07
C GLY A 38 1.41 -29.14 -35.50
N GLN A 39 1.30 -27.81 -35.36
CA GLN A 39 2.30 -27.01 -34.65
C GLN A 39 2.09 -27.18 -33.15
N LYS A 40 2.79 -28.14 -32.55
CA LYS A 40 2.99 -28.13 -31.11
C LYS A 40 3.87 -26.94 -30.79
N VAL A 41 3.27 -25.89 -30.26
CA VAL A 41 3.94 -24.78 -29.59
C VAL A 41 4.63 -25.41 -28.38
N SER A 42 5.94 -25.65 -28.47
CA SER A 42 6.76 -26.02 -27.31
C SER A 42 7.35 -24.75 -26.70
N SER A 43 7.42 -24.71 -25.38
CA SER A 43 8.20 -23.72 -24.66
C SER A 43 9.55 -24.34 -24.26
N PRO A 44 10.60 -23.51 -24.05
CA PRO A 44 11.89 -23.99 -23.56
C PRO A 44 11.75 -24.73 -22.23
N ALA A 45 12.36 -25.90 -22.07
CA ALA A 45 12.47 -26.57 -20.78
C ALA A 45 13.58 -25.95 -19.94
N ILE A 46 13.33 -25.71 -18.66
CA ILE A 46 14.32 -25.18 -17.70
C ILE A 46 14.72 -26.31 -16.75
N GLU A 47 16.02 -26.54 -16.63
CA GLU A 47 16.63 -27.53 -15.75
C GLU A 47 17.56 -26.81 -14.76
N ILE A 48 17.21 -26.83 -13.47
CA ILE A 48 18.05 -26.25 -12.42
C ILE A 48 19.13 -27.26 -12.03
N ILE A 49 20.40 -26.84 -12.02
CA ILE A 49 21.54 -27.66 -11.59
C ILE A 49 21.88 -27.37 -10.12
N LEU A 50 21.92 -26.08 -9.74
CA LEU A 50 22.16 -25.59 -8.38
C LEU A 50 21.34 -24.31 -8.16
N PRO A 51 20.65 -24.15 -7.03
CA PRO A 51 20.53 -25.08 -5.90
C PRO A 51 19.64 -26.30 -6.20
N GLN A 52 19.71 -27.36 -5.39
CA GLN A 52 18.79 -28.50 -5.37
C GLN A 52 18.18 -28.66 -3.96
N PRO A 53 16.88 -28.92 -3.80
CA PRO A 53 16.30 -29.13 -2.48
C PRO A 53 17.00 -30.30 -1.73
N PRO A 54 17.40 -30.16 -0.45
CA PRO A 54 17.07 -29.09 0.50
C PRO A 54 18.19 -28.04 0.72
N ASP A 55 18.82 -27.53 -0.33
CA ASP A 55 19.84 -26.47 -0.21
C ASP A 55 19.27 -25.18 0.42
N SER A 56 20.13 -24.46 1.15
CA SER A 56 19.85 -23.17 1.78
C SER A 56 21.06 -22.24 1.67
N GLY A 57 20.83 -20.93 1.80
CA GLY A 57 21.87 -19.90 1.84
C GLY A 57 22.06 -19.32 3.25
N THR A 58 23.07 -18.47 3.40
CA THR A 58 23.31 -17.69 4.62
C THR A 58 23.49 -16.24 4.22
N VAL A 59 22.93 -15.31 5.01
CA VAL A 59 23.09 -13.86 4.81
C VAL A 59 24.58 -13.51 4.62
N GLN A 60 24.84 -12.63 3.65
CA GLN A 60 26.17 -12.15 3.21
C GLN A 60 27.14 -13.22 2.64
N GLN A 61 26.73 -14.48 2.48
CA GLN A 61 27.57 -15.48 1.83
C GLN A 61 27.21 -15.64 0.34
N PRO A 62 28.18 -15.49 -0.59
CA PRO A 62 27.91 -15.62 -2.02
C PRO A 62 27.56 -17.07 -2.37
N PHE A 63 26.45 -17.25 -3.09
CA PHE A 63 25.95 -18.51 -3.59
C PHE A 63 26.03 -18.57 -5.12
N ASN A 64 26.37 -19.74 -5.66
CA ASN A 64 26.45 -19.93 -7.11
C ASN A 64 25.21 -20.65 -7.65
N ILE A 65 24.52 -20.01 -8.58
CA ILE A 65 23.31 -20.50 -9.23
C ILE A 65 23.67 -21.02 -10.62
N LYS A 66 23.26 -22.24 -10.93
CA LYS A 66 23.46 -22.86 -12.25
C LYS A 66 22.16 -23.46 -12.75
N ALA A 67 21.80 -23.13 -13.98
CA ALA A 67 20.63 -23.68 -14.65
C ALA A 67 20.87 -23.81 -16.15
N ILE A 68 20.02 -24.55 -16.86
CA ILE A 68 20.08 -24.70 -18.30
C ILE A 68 18.67 -24.56 -18.89
N ALA A 69 18.53 -23.69 -19.88
CA ALA A 69 17.37 -23.68 -20.76
C ALA A 69 17.65 -24.57 -21.99
N ARG A 70 16.72 -25.45 -22.36
CA ARG A 70 16.82 -26.35 -23.53
C ARG A 70 15.53 -26.39 -24.31
N GLU A 71 15.61 -26.42 -25.64
CA GLU A 71 14.45 -26.65 -26.49
C GLU A 71 14.73 -27.67 -27.61
N ARG A 72 13.68 -28.35 -28.08
CA ARG A 72 13.75 -29.25 -29.24
C ARG A 72 12.82 -28.75 -30.34
N GLY A 73 13.41 -28.20 -31.39
CA GLY A 73 12.68 -27.78 -32.59
C GLY A 73 12.58 -26.27 -32.79
N ASP A 74 13.03 -25.48 -31.81
CA ASP A 74 13.26 -24.03 -31.89
C ASP A 74 14.53 -23.67 -31.09
N LEU A 75 15.04 -22.44 -31.25
CA LEU A 75 16.25 -21.96 -30.58
C LEU A 75 15.91 -21.10 -29.36
N VAL A 76 16.57 -21.36 -28.23
CA VAL A 76 16.51 -20.47 -27.06
C VAL A 76 17.31 -19.21 -27.37
N THR A 77 16.72 -18.05 -27.08
CA THR A 77 17.27 -16.72 -27.38
C THR A 77 17.64 -15.90 -26.15
N SER A 78 16.93 -16.07 -25.04
CA SER A 78 17.27 -15.48 -23.76
C SER A 78 17.08 -16.49 -22.63
N PHE A 79 17.89 -16.35 -21.60
CA PHE A 79 17.75 -17.06 -20.34
C PHE A 79 18.11 -16.13 -19.18
N GLN A 80 17.12 -15.74 -18.42
CA GLN A 80 17.20 -14.74 -17.36
C GLN A 80 16.96 -15.39 -16.00
N PHE A 81 17.62 -14.86 -14.99
CA PHE A 81 17.51 -15.25 -13.59
C PHE A 81 17.09 -14.05 -12.76
N TYR A 82 16.10 -14.29 -11.91
CA TYR A 82 15.47 -13.30 -11.06
C TYR A 82 15.47 -13.78 -9.61
N VAL A 83 15.62 -12.83 -8.69
CA VAL A 83 15.48 -13.05 -7.24
C VAL A 83 14.39 -12.12 -6.75
N ASN A 84 13.34 -12.66 -6.14
CA ASN A 84 12.18 -11.90 -5.66
C ASN A 84 11.56 -11.00 -6.75
N GLY A 85 11.61 -11.44 -8.02
CA GLY A 85 11.11 -10.68 -9.18
C GLY A 85 12.10 -9.70 -9.82
N PHE A 86 13.28 -9.48 -9.22
CA PHE A 86 14.30 -8.57 -9.71
C PHE A 86 15.35 -9.27 -10.55
N LEU A 87 15.76 -8.66 -11.67
CA LEU A 87 16.72 -9.27 -12.59
C LEU A 87 18.10 -9.38 -11.93
N ALA A 88 18.48 -10.60 -11.54
CA ALA A 88 19.78 -10.89 -10.96
C ALA A 88 20.83 -11.25 -12.03
N GLY A 89 20.39 -11.61 -13.24
CA GLY A 89 21.29 -11.73 -14.39
C GLY A 89 20.64 -12.32 -15.63
N SER A 90 21.26 -12.10 -16.78
CA SER A 90 20.73 -12.50 -18.08
C SER A 90 21.80 -13.12 -18.96
N GLN A 91 21.41 -14.12 -19.75
CA GLN A 91 22.20 -14.69 -20.83
C GLN A 91 21.40 -14.59 -22.12
N THR A 92 22.04 -14.11 -23.18
CA THR A 92 21.44 -14.05 -24.52
C THR A 92 22.21 -14.96 -25.48
N GLY A 93 21.50 -15.50 -26.48
CA GLY A 93 22.10 -16.43 -27.42
C GLY A 93 21.15 -16.81 -28.55
N SER A 94 21.52 -17.84 -29.30
CA SER A 94 20.65 -18.47 -30.30
C SER A 94 21.12 -19.91 -30.48
N ALA A 95 20.68 -20.77 -29.58
CA ALA A 95 21.16 -22.16 -29.50
C ALA A 95 20.06 -23.10 -28.99
N ASP A 96 20.19 -24.40 -29.26
CA ASP A 96 19.29 -25.44 -28.73
C ASP A 96 19.29 -25.48 -27.19
N PHE A 97 20.36 -24.95 -26.57
CA PHE A 97 20.43 -24.76 -25.13
C PHE A 97 21.32 -23.56 -24.75
N ILE A 98 20.95 -22.87 -23.66
CA ILE A 98 21.72 -21.78 -23.06
C ILE A 98 21.98 -22.13 -21.58
N PRO A 99 23.25 -22.22 -21.13
CA PRO A 99 23.58 -22.38 -19.72
C PRO A 99 23.57 -21.02 -19.00
N GLY A 100 22.97 -20.99 -17.82
CA GLY A 100 23.02 -19.90 -16.85
C GLY A 100 24.00 -20.20 -15.72
N ASN A 101 24.83 -19.21 -15.37
CA ASN A 101 25.75 -19.27 -14.23
C ASN A 101 25.82 -17.89 -13.61
N TRP A 102 25.25 -17.75 -12.41
CA TRP A 102 25.12 -16.49 -11.70
C TRP A 102 25.70 -16.63 -10.29
N ASN A 103 26.18 -15.52 -9.74
CA ASN A 103 26.54 -15.42 -8.34
C ASN A 103 25.56 -14.45 -7.68
N TRP A 104 25.01 -14.83 -6.55
CA TRP A 104 24.09 -14.00 -5.78
C TRP A 104 24.48 -14.06 -4.31
N THR A 105 24.47 -12.91 -3.64
CA THR A 105 24.76 -12.79 -2.22
C THR A 105 23.52 -12.24 -1.53
N PRO A 106 22.83 -13.00 -0.67
CA PRO A 106 21.65 -12.51 0.03
C PRO A 106 22.04 -11.47 1.07
N THR A 107 21.25 -10.40 1.19
CA THR A 107 21.43 -9.34 2.18
C THR A 107 20.44 -9.43 3.35
N LYS A 108 19.32 -10.14 3.15
CA LYS A 108 18.27 -10.35 4.15
C LYS A 108 18.06 -11.85 4.39
N GLU A 109 17.67 -12.22 5.59
CA GLU A 109 17.22 -13.57 5.91
C GLU A 109 15.77 -13.82 5.46
N GLY A 110 15.35 -15.08 5.42
CA GLY A 110 14.00 -15.48 5.08
C GLY A 110 13.91 -16.27 3.77
N VAL A 111 12.71 -16.38 3.22
CA VAL A 111 12.45 -17.13 1.99
C VAL A 111 12.56 -16.21 0.79
N HIS A 112 13.48 -16.52 -0.13
CA HIS A 112 13.63 -15.82 -1.40
C HIS A 112 13.08 -16.65 -2.54
N THR A 113 12.41 -16.03 -3.50
CA THR A 113 11.90 -16.70 -4.70
C THR A 113 12.90 -16.56 -5.84
N PHE A 114 13.46 -17.68 -6.28
CA PHE A 114 14.29 -17.76 -7.48
C PHE A 114 13.43 -18.04 -8.70
N SER A 115 13.53 -17.19 -9.72
CA SER A 115 12.74 -17.28 -10.94
C SER A 115 13.65 -17.32 -12.17
N PHE A 116 13.39 -18.27 -13.06
CA PHE A 116 14.18 -18.51 -14.26
C PHE A 116 13.28 -18.39 -15.48
N LEU A 117 13.57 -17.44 -16.37
CA LEU A 117 12.77 -17.17 -17.56
C LEU A 117 13.58 -17.50 -18.81
N ALA A 118 13.07 -18.39 -19.65
CA ALA A 118 13.68 -18.75 -20.93
C ALA A 118 12.74 -18.40 -22.09
N THR A 119 13.26 -17.69 -23.10
CA THR A 119 12.49 -17.29 -24.28
C THR A 119 13.10 -17.87 -25.55
N ASN A 120 12.28 -18.44 -26.41
CA ASN A 120 12.73 -18.93 -27.72
C ASN A 120 12.60 -17.90 -28.84
N GLN A 121 13.13 -18.23 -30.01
CA GLN A 121 13.13 -17.37 -31.18
C GLN A 121 11.71 -17.01 -31.66
N SER A 122 10.73 -17.87 -31.40
CA SER A 122 9.31 -17.60 -31.67
C SER A 122 8.63 -16.70 -30.63
N GLY A 123 9.37 -16.24 -29.60
CA GLY A 123 8.85 -15.40 -28.51
C GLY A 123 8.07 -16.17 -27.44
N ILE A 124 8.09 -17.51 -27.48
CA ILE A 124 7.43 -18.35 -26.48
C ILE A 124 8.34 -18.48 -25.28
N MET A 125 7.75 -18.30 -24.11
CA MET A 125 8.48 -18.24 -22.84
C MET A 125 8.13 -19.43 -21.96
N ASN A 126 9.07 -19.79 -21.09
CA ASN A 126 8.81 -20.65 -19.93
C ASN A 126 9.41 -20.01 -18.69
N LEU A 127 8.67 -20.04 -17.59
CA LEU A 127 9.11 -19.56 -16.28
C LEU A 127 9.13 -20.73 -15.31
N PHE A 128 10.23 -20.89 -14.58
CA PHE A 128 10.34 -21.80 -13.45
C PHE A 128 10.67 -21.01 -12.20
N SER A 129 9.89 -21.20 -11.13
CA SER A 129 10.13 -20.56 -9.84
C SER A 129 10.32 -21.59 -8.73
N MET A 130 11.18 -21.26 -7.76
CA MET A 130 11.37 -22.06 -6.56
C MET A 130 11.70 -21.17 -5.36
N ASP A 131 11.32 -21.64 -4.18
CA ASP A 131 11.68 -21.01 -2.91
C ASP A 131 13.05 -21.46 -2.46
N PHE A 132 13.86 -20.51 -2.00
CA PHE A 132 15.20 -20.72 -1.49
C PHE A 132 15.33 -20.06 -0.11
N PRO A 133 15.46 -20.85 0.97
CA PRO A 133 15.60 -20.33 2.32
C PRO A 133 17.00 -19.78 2.55
N VAL A 134 17.09 -18.57 3.11
CA VAL A 134 18.31 -17.94 3.60
C VAL A 134 18.25 -17.84 5.11
N LEU A 135 19.26 -18.38 5.77
CA LEU A 135 19.40 -18.38 7.23
C LEU A 135 20.18 -17.15 7.70
N PRO A 136 19.92 -16.65 8.91
CA PRO A 136 20.77 -15.65 9.55
C PRO A 136 22.20 -16.15 9.68
N MET A 137 23.14 -15.21 9.83
CA MET A 137 24.50 -15.57 10.22
C MET A 137 24.48 -16.18 11.63
N ALA A 138 25.41 -17.09 11.91
CA ALA A 138 25.55 -17.63 13.26
C ALA A 138 25.99 -16.51 14.22
N ASP A 139 25.36 -16.50 15.39
CA ASP A 139 25.61 -15.58 16.50
C ASP A 139 25.46 -16.43 17.78
N ALA A 140 26.59 -16.89 18.31
CA ALA A 140 26.66 -17.96 19.30
C ALA A 140 26.34 -17.49 20.73
N ASP A 141 26.60 -16.23 21.05
CA ASP A 141 26.28 -15.59 22.33
C ASP A 141 25.07 -14.63 22.23
N SER A 142 24.54 -14.40 21.03
CA SER A 142 23.29 -13.66 20.80
C SER A 142 23.37 -12.19 21.18
N ASP A 143 24.54 -11.56 21.00
CA ASP A 143 24.75 -10.14 21.29
C ASP A 143 24.44 -9.20 20.10
N GLY A 144 24.05 -9.76 18.95
CA GLY A 144 23.71 -9.02 17.75
C GLY A 144 24.89 -8.82 16.79
N VAL A 145 26.09 -9.29 17.14
CA VAL A 145 27.27 -9.33 16.29
C VAL A 145 27.50 -10.77 15.82
N ALA A 146 27.36 -11.02 14.52
CA ALA A 146 27.55 -12.37 14.00
C ALA A 146 28.98 -12.91 14.26
N ASP A 147 29.13 -14.20 14.55
CA ASP A 147 30.39 -14.92 14.88
C ASP A 147 31.57 -14.61 13.95
N ALA A 148 31.28 -14.29 12.68
CA ALA A 148 32.29 -13.99 11.67
C ALA A 148 32.90 -12.58 11.80
N SER A 149 32.14 -11.66 12.38
CA SER A 149 32.51 -10.25 12.62
C SER A 149 32.71 -9.96 14.11
N ASP A 150 32.33 -10.89 14.97
CA ASP A 150 32.53 -10.85 16.41
C ASP A 150 33.97 -11.28 16.77
N ALA A 151 34.66 -10.41 17.51
CA ALA A 151 36.00 -10.68 18.02
C ALA A 151 35.98 -11.62 19.25
N CYS A 152 34.83 -11.77 19.91
CA CYS A 152 34.59 -12.60 21.07
C CYS A 152 33.31 -13.48 20.95
N PRO A 153 33.20 -14.44 19.99
CA PRO A 153 32.00 -15.24 19.64
C PRO A 153 31.40 -16.19 20.71
N SER A 154 31.60 -15.91 21.98
CA SER A 154 31.10 -16.70 23.11
C SER A 154 30.91 -15.86 24.38
N GLU A 155 31.07 -14.55 24.27
CA GLU A 155 31.00 -13.56 25.34
C GLU A 155 30.25 -12.33 24.83
N GLU A 156 29.00 -12.16 25.28
CA GLU A 156 28.13 -11.05 24.86
C GLU A 156 28.80 -9.67 25.04
N GLY A 157 28.97 -8.92 23.94
CA GLY A 157 29.49 -7.56 23.96
C GLY A 157 28.79 -6.61 22.96
N PRO A 158 28.97 -5.29 23.10
CA PRO A 158 28.35 -4.33 22.20
C PRO A 158 28.99 -4.33 20.79
N ALA A 159 28.21 -4.01 19.76
CA ALA A 159 28.69 -3.93 18.37
C ALA A 159 29.86 -2.93 18.19
N LEU A 160 29.87 -1.87 19.00
CA LEU A 160 30.91 -0.84 19.05
C LEU A 160 32.29 -1.38 19.44
N SER A 161 32.33 -2.43 20.26
CA SER A 161 33.55 -3.15 20.64
C SER A 161 33.75 -4.44 19.84
N SER A 162 33.04 -4.59 18.70
CA SER A 162 33.05 -5.79 17.87
C SER A 162 32.68 -7.06 18.64
N GLY A 163 31.63 -6.99 19.47
CA GLY A 163 31.08 -8.12 20.22
C GLY A 163 31.89 -8.50 21.47
N CYS A 164 32.88 -7.70 21.87
CA CYS A 164 33.70 -8.01 23.05
C CYS A 164 33.33 -7.17 24.27
N LEU A 165 33.32 -7.77 25.46
CA LEU A 165 33.38 -7.00 26.70
C LEU A 165 34.77 -6.39 26.89
N LEU A 166 34.81 -5.07 27.05
CA LEU A 166 36.02 -4.34 27.37
C LEU A 166 36.16 -4.24 28.91
N PRO A 167 37.27 -4.70 29.52
CA PRO A 167 37.41 -4.71 30.98
C PRO A 167 37.35 -3.34 31.66
N ASP A 168 37.65 -2.29 30.90
CA ASP A 168 37.67 -0.89 31.36
C ASP A 168 36.41 -0.11 30.92
N ASP A 169 35.45 -0.78 30.26
CA ASP A 169 34.13 -0.26 29.86
C ASP A 169 33.12 -0.61 30.96
N ILE A 170 32.75 0.40 31.75
CA ILE A 170 32.01 0.21 33.00
C ILE A 170 30.50 0.16 32.74
N ASP A 171 30.01 0.94 31.79
CA ASP A 171 28.59 1.06 31.41
C ASP A 171 28.21 0.22 30.18
N ARG A 172 29.19 -0.39 29.52
CA ARG A 172 29.05 -1.39 28.45
C ARG A 172 28.46 -0.82 27.17
N ASP A 173 28.76 0.43 26.86
CA ASP A 173 28.36 1.03 25.59
C ASP A 173 29.36 0.79 24.44
N GLY A 174 30.48 0.13 24.74
CA GLY A 174 31.53 -0.22 23.78
C GLY A 174 32.60 0.85 23.60
N LEU A 175 32.54 1.96 24.36
CA LEU A 175 33.54 3.02 24.38
C LEU A 175 34.38 2.95 25.67
N THR A 176 35.63 3.43 25.61
CA THR A 176 36.51 3.46 26.79
C THR A 176 37.44 4.68 26.78
N GLY A 177 37.91 5.04 27.97
CA GLY A 177 39.02 5.97 28.13
C GLY A 177 38.67 7.39 27.72
N SER A 178 39.30 7.92 26.66
CA SER A 178 39.04 9.28 26.17
C SER A 178 38.00 9.34 25.04
N ALA A 179 37.56 8.19 24.55
CA ALA A 179 36.48 8.09 23.57
C ALA A 179 35.09 8.15 24.24
N ASP A 180 35.05 7.84 25.53
CA ASP A 180 33.89 7.83 26.40
C ASP A 180 33.97 9.00 27.40
N VAL A 181 33.02 9.92 27.28
CA VAL A 181 32.93 11.13 28.09
C VAL A 181 32.09 10.90 29.35
N CYS A 182 31.21 9.90 29.37
CA CYS A 182 30.37 9.57 30.52
C CYS A 182 30.52 8.09 30.93
N PRO A 183 31.69 7.68 31.50
CA PRO A 183 32.06 6.27 31.67
C PRO A 183 31.31 5.47 32.74
N GLU A 184 30.17 5.99 33.20
CA GLU A 184 29.29 5.30 34.15
C GLU A 184 27.83 5.28 33.63
N GLU A 185 27.56 5.85 32.45
CA GLU A 185 26.24 6.00 31.87
C GLU A 185 26.28 5.69 30.36
N PRO A 186 25.59 4.64 29.89
CA PRO A 186 25.74 4.17 28.52
C PRO A 186 25.26 5.22 27.51
N GLY A 187 26.04 5.42 26.44
CA GLY A 187 25.74 6.36 25.36
C GLY A 187 26.05 5.86 23.95
N ILE A 188 25.94 6.76 22.97
CA ILE A 188 26.25 6.47 21.56
C ILE A 188 27.50 7.22 21.10
N VAL A 189 28.01 6.89 19.91
CA VAL A 189 29.22 7.51 19.35
C VAL A 189 29.03 9.02 19.13
N GLU A 190 27.85 9.40 18.66
CA GLU A 190 27.46 10.78 18.37
C GLU A 190 27.54 11.67 19.61
N THR A 191 27.21 11.11 20.78
CA THR A 191 27.27 11.77 22.09
C THR A 191 28.57 11.50 22.85
N LYS A 192 29.52 10.76 22.25
CA LYS A 192 30.79 10.33 22.83
C LYS A 192 30.61 9.52 24.12
N GLY A 193 29.74 8.52 24.09
CA GLY A 193 29.48 7.65 25.24
C GLY A 193 28.76 8.36 26.37
N CYS A 194 27.83 9.27 26.03
CA CYS A 194 26.94 9.87 27.02
C CYS A 194 25.48 9.58 26.64
N PRO A 195 24.58 9.39 27.61
CA PRO A 195 23.16 9.30 27.31
C PRO A 195 22.72 10.58 26.59
N SER A 196 21.87 10.42 25.55
CA SER A 196 21.22 11.56 24.92
C SER A 196 20.47 12.33 26.01
N PRO A 197 20.59 13.67 26.11
CA PRO A 197 19.80 14.40 27.08
C PRO A 197 18.32 14.12 26.82
N ASP A 198 17.58 13.74 27.85
CA ASP A 198 16.10 13.69 27.85
C ASP A 198 15.60 15.10 27.55
N LEU A 199 15.57 15.46 26.28
CA LEU A 199 14.87 16.62 25.80
C LEU A 199 13.38 16.33 25.99
N PRO A 200 12.60 17.28 26.53
CA PRO A 200 11.17 17.08 26.68
C PRO A 200 10.57 16.75 25.32
N ASP A 201 9.68 15.77 25.31
CA ASP A 201 8.94 15.26 24.16
C ASP A 201 7.48 15.13 24.62
N SER A 202 6.70 16.15 24.28
CA SER A 202 5.40 16.47 24.88
C SER A 202 4.27 15.62 24.31
N ASP A 203 4.39 15.15 23.07
CA ASP A 203 3.44 14.27 22.40
C ASP A 203 3.95 12.84 22.17
N ARG A 204 5.24 12.59 22.44
CA ARG A 204 5.88 11.26 22.52
C ARG A 204 5.99 10.57 21.18
N ASP A 205 6.28 11.32 20.13
CA ASP A 205 6.46 10.81 18.78
C ASP A 205 7.92 10.41 18.46
N GLY A 206 8.84 10.66 19.39
CA GLY A 206 10.27 10.36 19.25
C GLY A 206 11.10 11.51 18.70
N VAL A 207 10.49 12.66 18.39
CA VAL A 207 11.14 13.92 18.04
C VAL A 207 11.03 14.86 19.24
N PRO A 208 12.14 15.27 19.87
CA PRO A 208 12.04 16.11 21.06
C PRO A 208 11.50 17.52 20.76
N ASP A 209 10.74 18.13 21.69
CA ASP A 209 10.09 19.45 21.56
C ASP A 209 10.95 20.54 20.90
N PRO A 210 12.27 20.67 21.15
CA PRO A 210 13.09 21.70 20.51
C PRO A 210 13.40 21.44 19.02
N SER A 211 13.23 20.20 18.58
CA SER A 211 13.46 19.70 17.22
C SER A 211 12.14 19.30 16.53
N ASP A 212 11.02 19.43 17.23
CA ASP A 212 9.68 19.09 16.79
C ASP A 212 8.91 20.37 16.41
N SER A 213 8.39 20.39 15.18
CA SER A 213 7.59 21.48 14.62
C SER A 213 6.14 21.44 15.08
N CYS A 214 5.67 20.30 15.60
CA CYS A 214 4.34 20.09 16.15
C CYS A 214 4.32 19.45 17.56
N PRO A 215 4.97 20.03 18.61
CA PRO A 215 5.21 19.39 19.92
C PRO A 215 4.00 18.93 20.76
N GLY A 216 2.79 19.06 20.25
CA GLY A 216 1.56 18.61 20.93
C GLY A 216 0.73 17.64 20.09
N THR A 217 1.24 17.20 18.94
CA THR A 217 0.54 16.31 18.00
C THR A 217 1.56 15.37 17.35
N PRO A 218 1.49 14.06 17.64
CA PRO A 218 2.52 13.13 17.18
C PRO A 218 2.70 13.12 15.65
N GLY A 219 3.95 13.18 15.20
CA GLY A 219 4.36 13.06 13.80
C GLY A 219 5.50 12.07 13.59
N LEU A 220 6.12 12.12 12.40
CA LEU A 220 7.28 11.30 12.09
C LEU A 220 8.53 12.19 12.01
N LEU A 221 9.70 11.59 12.28
CA LEU A 221 10.99 12.27 12.17
C LEU A 221 11.26 12.86 10.77
N GLU A 222 10.78 12.21 9.70
CA GLU A 222 10.92 12.71 8.31
C GLU A 222 10.13 14.01 8.06
N TRP A 223 9.15 14.31 8.93
CA TRP A 223 8.25 15.46 8.84
C TRP A 223 8.45 16.44 9.99
N ASP A 224 9.67 16.47 10.56
CA ASP A 224 10.05 17.30 11.70
C ASP A 224 9.07 17.21 12.90
N GLY A 225 8.55 16.01 13.19
CA GLY A 225 7.63 15.76 14.31
C GLY A 225 6.16 16.15 14.04
N CYS A 226 5.83 16.54 12.81
CA CYS A 226 4.45 16.82 12.41
C CYS A 226 3.78 15.64 11.69
N PRO A 227 2.46 15.42 11.88
CA PRO A 227 1.72 14.47 11.06
C PRO A 227 1.57 15.00 9.62
N PRO A 228 1.44 14.13 8.61
CA PRO A 228 1.33 14.55 7.21
C PRO A 228 0.16 15.51 6.95
N GLU A 229 -0.93 15.39 7.71
CA GLU A 229 -2.08 16.27 7.55
C GLU A 229 -1.80 17.72 8.00
N ALA A 230 -0.85 17.94 8.93
CA ALA A 230 -0.50 19.27 9.41
C ALA A 230 0.12 20.14 8.30
N TRP A 231 0.82 19.54 7.34
CA TRP A 231 1.44 20.23 6.20
C TRP A 231 0.46 20.72 5.13
N VAL A 232 -0.78 20.22 5.16
CA VAL A 232 -1.84 20.59 4.21
C VAL A 232 -3.04 21.27 4.88
N THR A 233 -2.99 21.41 6.20
CA THR A 233 -4.01 22.13 6.97
C THR A 233 -3.66 23.61 6.97
N ASP A 234 -4.47 24.39 6.28
CA ASP A 234 -4.38 25.85 6.15
C ASP A 234 -5.81 26.41 6.31
N LEU A 235 -6.14 26.81 7.54
CA LEU A 235 -7.49 27.16 7.96
C LEU A 235 -7.97 28.47 7.34
N ASP A 236 -7.09 29.42 7.11
CA ASP A 236 -7.42 30.73 6.52
C ASP A 236 -7.09 30.86 5.03
N GLY A 237 -6.30 29.93 4.48
CA GLY A 237 -6.02 29.80 3.05
C GLY A 237 -4.91 30.72 2.55
N ASP A 238 -3.97 31.13 3.41
CA ASP A 238 -2.91 32.09 3.08
C ASP A 238 -1.61 31.49 2.56
N VAL A 239 -1.61 30.16 2.30
CA VAL A 239 -0.49 29.31 1.88
C VAL A 239 0.56 29.01 2.96
N THR A 240 0.36 29.48 4.19
CA THR A 240 1.15 29.11 5.37
C THR A 240 0.38 28.04 6.15
N PRO A 241 0.91 26.81 6.32
CA PRO A 241 0.23 25.80 7.12
C PRO A 241 0.00 26.24 8.57
N ASP A 242 -1.11 25.82 9.19
CA ASP A 242 -1.56 26.26 10.52
C ASP A 242 -0.47 26.20 11.61
N PHE A 243 0.39 25.17 11.58
CA PHE A 243 1.46 25.00 12.57
C PHE A 243 2.63 25.98 12.37
N MET A 244 2.80 26.51 11.16
CA MET A 244 3.77 27.56 10.81
C MET A 244 3.16 28.96 10.86
N ASP A 245 1.84 29.06 10.98
CA ASP A 245 1.08 30.30 11.01
C ASP A 245 0.88 30.81 12.46
N THR A 246 1.32 32.04 12.70
CA THR A 246 1.20 32.70 14.00
C THR A 246 -0.25 33.16 14.28
N CYS A 247 -1.08 33.30 13.26
CA CYS A 247 -2.50 33.58 13.41
C CYS A 247 -3.37 32.83 12.37
N PRO A 248 -3.56 31.51 12.55
CA PRO A 248 -4.22 30.57 11.62
C PRO A 248 -5.69 30.85 11.26
N GLU A 249 -6.31 31.87 11.86
CA GLU A 249 -7.69 32.27 11.57
C GLU A 249 -7.73 33.56 10.75
N SER A 250 -6.60 34.08 10.27
CA SER A 250 -6.47 35.43 9.72
C SER A 250 -5.36 35.53 8.68
N THR A 251 -5.78 35.47 7.41
CA THR A 251 -4.88 35.50 6.25
C THR A 251 -3.78 36.55 6.34
N GLY A 252 -2.54 36.14 6.16
CA GLY A 252 -1.35 36.96 6.14
C GLY A 252 -0.39 36.62 5.01
N SER A 253 0.90 36.78 5.27
CA SER A 253 1.96 36.48 4.31
C SER A 253 3.04 35.68 5.00
N ILE A 254 3.74 34.82 4.24
CA ILE A 254 4.91 34.06 4.73
C ILE A 254 5.96 34.98 5.40
N GLU A 255 6.18 36.19 4.87
CA GLU A 255 7.13 37.15 5.46
C GLU A 255 6.70 37.67 6.84
N ALA A 256 5.42 37.56 7.16
CA ALA A 256 4.83 37.92 8.44
C ALA A 256 4.38 36.68 9.25
N SER A 257 4.90 35.49 8.92
CA SER A 257 4.57 34.22 9.58
C SER A 257 3.07 33.93 9.62
N GLY A 258 2.43 34.03 8.45
CA GLY A 258 0.99 33.82 8.26
C GLY A 258 0.11 34.95 8.81
N CYS A 259 0.71 36.00 9.39
CA CYS A 259 -0.06 37.08 9.98
C CYS A 259 -0.34 38.28 9.08
N PRO A 260 -1.50 38.95 9.28
CA PRO A 260 -1.81 40.20 8.60
C PRO A 260 -0.78 41.24 8.99
N VAL A 261 -0.08 41.77 7.99
CA VAL A 261 0.82 42.90 8.20
C VAL A 261 -0.06 44.09 8.59
N THR A 262 0.02 44.52 9.86
CA THR A 262 -0.63 45.77 10.27
C THR A 262 0.14 46.94 9.68
N LEU A 263 -0.21 47.27 8.43
CA LEU A 263 0.31 48.45 7.77
C LEU A 263 -0.10 49.70 8.55
N PRO A 264 0.75 50.75 8.58
CA PRO A 264 0.33 52.07 9.04
C PRO A 264 -0.96 52.49 8.32
N SER A 265 -1.82 53.26 9.01
CA SER A 265 -3.10 53.78 8.50
C SER A 265 -3.07 54.04 7.00
N ASP A 266 -3.98 53.40 6.26
CA ASP A 266 -4.21 53.52 4.82
C ASP A 266 -5.70 53.89 4.67
N ARG A 267 -5.97 55.18 4.46
CA ARG A 267 -7.31 55.76 4.62
C ARG A 267 -8.22 55.55 3.41
N ASP A 268 -7.67 55.53 2.20
CA ASP A 268 -8.41 55.28 0.97
C ASP A 268 -8.31 53.82 0.50
N GLY A 269 -7.44 53.02 1.13
CA GLY A 269 -7.42 51.57 1.03
C GLY A 269 -6.78 51.08 -0.27
N ASP A 270 -5.81 51.82 -0.80
CA ASP A 270 -5.15 51.53 -2.07
C ASP A 270 -3.86 50.71 -1.95
N GLY A 271 -3.46 50.37 -0.71
CA GLY A 271 -2.25 49.60 -0.42
C GLY A 271 -1.00 50.44 -0.23
N VAL A 272 -1.09 51.77 -0.31
CA VAL A 272 -0.03 52.73 0.04
C VAL A 272 -0.40 53.38 1.38
N ASN A 273 0.49 53.30 2.37
CA ASN A 273 0.19 53.88 3.68
C ASN A 273 0.09 55.43 3.63
N ASP A 274 -0.70 56.04 4.53
CA ASP A 274 -0.96 57.50 4.63
C ASP A 274 0.34 58.36 4.66
N ILE A 275 1.49 57.78 4.99
CA ILE A 275 2.79 58.48 5.07
C ILE A 275 3.48 58.54 3.70
N GLU A 276 3.31 57.50 2.89
CA GLU A 276 3.90 57.34 1.56
C GLU A 276 2.92 57.69 0.42
N ASP A 277 1.64 57.79 0.74
CA ASP A 277 0.57 58.17 -0.16
C ASP A 277 0.48 59.71 -0.32
N ARG A 278 0.57 60.17 -1.57
CA ARG A 278 0.45 61.59 -1.93
C ARG A 278 -1.01 62.06 -2.03
N CYS A 279 -1.95 61.13 -2.09
CA CYS A 279 -3.36 61.34 -2.36
C CYS A 279 -4.33 60.76 -1.31
N ILE A 280 -3.88 60.44 -0.08
CA ILE A 280 -4.53 60.06 1.21
C ILE A 280 -6.06 59.80 1.28
N ASP A 281 -6.90 60.53 0.54
CA ASP A 281 -8.35 60.35 0.49
C ASP A 281 -8.86 59.87 -0.90
N GLU A 282 -7.99 59.55 -1.87
CA GLU A 282 -8.33 59.12 -3.24
C GLU A 282 -7.43 57.96 -3.71
N PRO A 283 -7.97 56.74 -3.89
CA PRO A 283 -7.16 55.55 -4.09
C PRO A 283 -6.40 55.54 -5.43
N GLY A 284 -5.12 55.15 -5.40
CA GLY A 284 -4.27 55.00 -6.57
C GLY A 284 -3.14 53.97 -6.40
N PRO A 285 -2.50 53.54 -7.49
CA PRO A 285 -1.43 52.55 -7.40
C PRO A 285 -0.14 53.14 -6.78
N ALA A 286 0.62 52.29 -6.08
CA ALA A 286 1.92 52.64 -5.49
C ALA A 286 2.92 53.20 -6.51
N SER A 287 2.84 52.76 -7.78
CA SER A 287 3.61 53.27 -8.92
C SER A 287 3.43 54.77 -9.14
N ASN A 288 2.25 55.31 -8.80
CA ASN A 288 1.91 56.73 -8.86
C ASN A 288 1.84 57.35 -7.45
N GLY A 289 2.46 56.72 -6.46
CA GLY A 289 2.51 57.19 -5.07
C GLY A 289 1.13 57.42 -4.46
N GLY A 290 0.23 56.44 -4.62
CA GLY A 290 -1.12 56.41 -4.08
C GLY A 290 -2.13 57.34 -4.78
N CYS A 291 -1.75 57.96 -5.90
CA CYS A 291 -2.65 58.88 -6.62
C CYS A 291 -3.38 58.20 -7.79
N PRO A 292 -4.66 58.53 -8.04
CA PRO A 292 -5.42 57.98 -9.15
C PRO A 292 -4.72 58.17 -10.50
N VAL A 293 -4.65 57.10 -11.28
CA VAL A 293 -4.15 57.16 -12.66
C VAL A 293 -5.31 57.50 -13.58
N THR A 294 -5.20 58.63 -14.28
CA THR A 294 -6.30 59.17 -15.11
C THR A 294 -6.34 58.58 -16.52
N GLU A 295 -5.28 57.90 -16.96
CA GLU A 295 -5.16 57.18 -18.24
C GLU A 295 -4.31 55.91 -18.02
N ASP A 296 -4.98 54.77 -17.84
CA ASP A 296 -4.44 53.40 -17.69
C ASP A 296 -5.46 52.46 -18.37
N ARG A 297 -5.12 51.98 -19.56
CA ARG A 297 -6.08 51.33 -20.48
C ARG A 297 -6.22 49.84 -20.25
N ASP A 298 -5.19 49.17 -19.77
CA ASP A 298 -5.20 47.73 -19.48
C ASP A 298 -5.37 47.43 -17.98
N GLY A 299 -5.28 48.45 -17.12
CA GLY A 299 -5.65 48.39 -15.71
C GLY A 299 -4.59 47.72 -14.84
N ASP A 300 -3.32 47.75 -15.24
CA ASP A 300 -2.22 47.12 -14.50
C ASP A 300 -1.60 48.04 -13.43
N GLY A 301 -2.10 49.27 -13.31
CA GLY A 301 -1.63 50.25 -12.35
C GLY A 301 -0.42 51.06 -12.82
N VAL A 302 0.07 50.89 -14.05
CA VAL A 302 1.09 51.75 -14.66
C VAL A 302 0.40 52.72 -15.63
N PRO A 303 0.61 54.04 -15.50
CA PRO A 303 -0.01 55.00 -16.44
C PRO A 303 0.40 54.74 -17.90
N ASP A 304 -0.54 54.86 -18.85
CA ASP A 304 -0.34 54.71 -20.32
C ASP A 304 0.90 55.50 -20.83
N SER A 305 1.21 56.63 -20.17
CA SER A 305 2.35 57.49 -20.53
C SER A 305 3.73 56.94 -20.17
N THR A 306 3.78 55.98 -19.26
CA THR A 306 4.98 55.36 -18.69
C THR A 306 4.99 53.84 -18.85
N ASP A 307 3.86 53.26 -19.24
CA ASP A 307 3.72 51.87 -19.61
C ASP A 307 4.31 51.61 -21.01
N LEU A 308 5.20 50.62 -21.11
CA LEU A 308 5.77 50.16 -22.37
C LEU A 308 4.80 49.28 -23.18
N CYS A 309 3.78 48.74 -22.53
CA CYS A 309 2.76 47.87 -23.08
C CYS A 309 1.31 48.34 -22.80
N PRO A 310 0.86 49.55 -23.20
CA PRO A 310 -0.40 50.21 -22.78
C PRO A 310 -1.74 49.54 -23.16
N ASP A 311 -1.70 48.32 -23.70
CA ASP A 311 -2.87 47.55 -24.09
C ASP A 311 -2.78 46.10 -23.54
N LEU A 312 -1.81 45.79 -22.68
CA LEU A 312 -1.51 44.46 -22.16
C LEU A 312 -0.95 44.54 -20.74
N ALA A 313 -1.81 44.24 -19.77
CA ALA A 313 -1.47 44.31 -18.35
C ALA A 313 -0.18 43.54 -18.00
N GLY A 314 0.76 44.24 -17.35
CA GLY A 314 2.03 43.69 -16.91
C GLY A 314 2.38 44.05 -15.47
N LEU A 315 3.65 43.88 -15.13
CA LEU A 315 4.14 44.18 -13.78
C LEU A 315 4.85 45.54 -13.78
N ALA A 316 4.68 46.31 -12.71
CA ALA A 316 5.37 47.59 -12.54
C ALA A 316 6.91 47.46 -12.59
N SER A 317 7.46 46.33 -12.11
CA SER A 317 8.90 46.00 -12.19
C SER A 317 9.41 45.81 -13.62
N TYR A 318 8.51 45.59 -14.58
CA TYR A 318 8.77 45.45 -16.01
C TYR A 318 8.21 46.62 -16.85
N ASN A 319 7.97 47.78 -16.22
CA ASN A 319 7.39 48.97 -16.86
C ASN A 319 6.07 48.69 -17.59
N GLY A 320 5.18 47.90 -16.95
CA GLY A 320 3.84 47.57 -17.46
C GLY A 320 3.82 46.47 -18.52
N CYS A 321 4.96 45.85 -18.85
CA CYS A 321 4.99 44.67 -19.71
C CYS A 321 5.05 43.37 -18.91
N ARG A 322 4.60 42.27 -19.53
CA ARG A 322 4.88 40.90 -19.06
C ARG A 322 6.32 40.48 -19.43
N PRO A 323 7.00 39.65 -18.62
CA PRO A 323 8.26 39.01 -19.02
C PRO A 323 8.05 38.11 -20.26
N GLU A 324 8.97 38.13 -21.21
CA GLU A 324 8.94 37.20 -22.35
C GLU A 324 9.22 35.76 -21.87
N GLY A 325 8.35 34.79 -22.22
CA GLY A 325 8.57 33.36 -21.93
C GLY A 325 8.08 32.85 -20.57
N TRP A 326 7.33 33.64 -19.80
CA TRP A 326 6.88 33.24 -18.45
C TRP A 326 5.96 32.01 -18.40
N ASP A 327 5.32 31.66 -19.52
CA ASP A 327 4.41 30.53 -19.71
C ASP A 327 5.06 29.38 -20.51
N SER A 328 6.39 29.38 -20.64
CA SER A 328 7.16 28.39 -21.39
C SER A 328 7.81 27.37 -20.44
N ASP A 329 7.73 26.11 -20.85
CA ASP A 329 8.29 24.91 -20.22
C ASP A 329 8.68 23.99 -21.40
N GLU A 330 9.91 24.17 -21.91
CA GLU A 330 10.38 23.62 -23.19
C GLU A 330 10.66 22.10 -23.12
N ASP A 331 11.07 21.58 -21.97
CA ASP A 331 11.31 20.15 -21.75
C ASP A 331 10.20 19.41 -20.98
N ALA A 332 9.19 20.14 -20.49
CA ALA A 332 7.96 19.61 -19.92
C ALA A 332 8.17 18.77 -18.65
N ASP A 333 9.16 19.12 -17.83
CA ASP A 333 9.42 18.48 -16.54
C ASP A 333 8.60 19.09 -15.38
N GLY A 334 7.86 20.18 -15.64
CA GLY A 334 7.04 20.88 -14.65
C GLY A 334 7.76 22.04 -13.96
N VAL A 335 9.03 22.30 -14.29
CA VAL A 335 9.81 23.47 -13.89
C VAL A 335 9.83 24.47 -15.05
N MET A 336 9.18 25.62 -14.90
CA MET A 336 9.11 26.64 -15.96
C MET A 336 10.51 27.10 -16.41
N ASP A 337 10.71 27.44 -17.70
CA ASP A 337 12.01 27.78 -18.32
C ASP A 337 12.84 28.82 -17.55
N TYR A 338 12.17 29.75 -16.85
CA TYR A 338 12.83 30.82 -16.10
C TYR A 338 13.30 30.38 -14.69
N LEU A 339 12.80 29.26 -14.19
CA LEU A 339 13.19 28.59 -12.95
C LEU A 339 14.07 27.37 -13.20
N ASP A 340 14.05 26.84 -14.42
CA ASP A 340 14.84 25.70 -14.85
C ASP A 340 16.27 26.10 -15.27
N ARG A 341 17.25 25.46 -14.65
CA ARG A 341 18.68 25.65 -14.97
C ARG A 341 19.09 24.91 -16.25
N CYS A 342 18.34 23.90 -16.64
CA CYS A 342 18.57 23.02 -17.77
C CYS A 342 17.37 22.96 -18.72
N PHE A 343 16.78 24.12 -19.07
CA PHE A 343 15.60 24.37 -19.95
C PHE A 343 15.31 23.48 -21.19
N SER A 344 16.23 22.60 -21.59
CA SER A 344 16.10 21.69 -22.73
C SER A 344 16.32 20.21 -22.37
N GLU A 345 16.56 19.89 -21.10
CA GLU A 345 16.87 18.56 -20.59
C GLU A 345 16.11 18.34 -19.28
N PRO A 346 15.06 17.50 -19.29
CA PRO A 346 14.14 17.40 -18.16
C PRO A 346 14.85 16.87 -16.91
N GLY A 347 14.52 17.44 -15.75
CA GLY A 347 15.07 17.04 -14.46
C GLY A 347 14.12 17.26 -13.28
N PRO A 348 14.47 16.73 -12.09
CA PRO A 348 13.65 16.91 -10.90
C PRO A 348 13.70 18.35 -10.37
N ILE A 349 12.62 18.79 -9.71
CA ILE A 349 12.53 20.13 -9.10
C ILE A 349 13.60 20.33 -8.00
N GLU A 350 13.98 19.26 -7.30
CA GLU A 350 15.03 19.24 -6.29
C GLU A 350 16.41 19.60 -6.88
N ASN A 351 16.60 19.38 -8.19
CA ASN A 351 17.81 19.75 -8.92
C ASN A 351 17.59 20.92 -9.90
N PHE A 352 16.56 21.75 -9.68
CA PHE A 352 16.26 22.92 -10.51
C PHE A 352 16.10 22.58 -12.00
N GLY A 353 15.39 21.49 -12.31
CA GLY A 353 15.11 21.02 -13.68
C GLY A 353 16.29 20.38 -14.40
N CYS A 354 17.43 20.14 -13.71
CA CYS A 354 18.59 19.49 -14.33
C CYS A 354 18.65 17.97 -14.08
N PRO A 355 19.10 17.16 -15.05
CA PRO A 355 19.43 15.76 -14.83
C PRO A 355 20.68 15.59 -13.95
N TYR A 356 20.81 14.46 -13.26
CA TYR A 356 21.99 14.13 -12.45
C TYR A 356 23.19 13.72 -13.34
N PRO A 357 24.39 14.31 -13.16
CA PRO A 357 25.56 13.93 -13.95
C PRO A 357 26.06 12.52 -13.57
N GLY A 358 26.01 11.58 -14.50
CA GLY A 358 26.51 10.22 -14.28
C GLY A 358 25.44 9.15 -14.03
N ASP A 359 24.18 9.45 -14.33
CA ASP A 359 23.05 8.52 -14.37
C ASP A 359 22.72 8.23 -15.85
N ARG A 360 23.18 7.08 -16.39
CA ARG A 360 23.13 6.82 -17.84
C ARG A 360 21.73 6.49 -18.34
N ASP A 361 20.91 5.86 -17.53
CA ASP A 361 19.55 5.45 -17.90
C ASP A 361 18.45 6.34 -17.31
N GLY A 362 18.82 7.32 -16.48
CA GLY A 362 17.98 8.43 -16.07
C GLY A 362 16.97 8.03 -14.99
N ASP A 363 17.32 7.07 -14.14
CA ASP A 363 16.42 6.54 -13.11
C ASP A 363 16.56 7.22 -11.73
N GLY A 364 17.47 8.20 -11.63
CA GLY A 364 17.74 8.98 -10.43
C GLY A 364 18.89 8.43 -9.58
N ILE A 365 19.54 7.33 -9.99
CA ILE A 365 20.66 6.71 -9.28
C ILE A 365 21.94 6.87 -10.12
N LEU A 366 23.05 7.22 -9.48
CA LEU A 366 24.33 7.37 -10.18
C LEU A 366 24.87 6.00 -10.64
N ASP A 367 25.50 5.94 -11.82
CA ASP A 367 26.11 4.73 -12.42
C ASP A 367 27.04 3.95 -11.46
N GLU A 368 27.63 4.63 -10.46
CA GLU A 368 28.53 4.01 -9.47
C GLU A 368 27.77 3.29 -8.32
N GLU A 369 26.50 3.66 -8.10
CA GLU A 369 25.59 3.16 -7.07
C GLU A 369 24.46 2.30 -7.65
N ASP A 370 24.32 2.29 -8.98
CA ASP A 370 23.38 1.49 -9.74
C ASP A 370 23.94 0.10 -10.13
N ASN A 371 23.17 -0.95 -9.84
CA ASN A 371 23.50 -2.33 -10.19
C ASN A 371 23.23 -2.67 -11.66
N CYS A 372 22.46 -1.83 -12.38
CA CYS A 372 22.14 -1.95 -13.79
C CYS A 372 22.31 -0.64 -14.61
N PRO A 373 23.54 -0.06 -14.73
CA PRO A 373 23.84 1.29 -15.31
C PRO A 373 23.54 1.55 -16.80
N ALA A 374 22.52 0.91 -17.34
CA ALA A 374 22.11 0.93 -18.74
C ALA A 374 20.64 0.54 -18.92
N LEU A 375 19.92 0.22 -17.84
CA LEU A 375 18.53 -0.18 -17.83
C LEU A 375 17.86 0.47 -16.62
N PRO A 376 16.95 1.44 -16.82
CA PRO A 376 16.42 2.23 -15.72
C PRO A 376 15.62 1.37 -14.74
N GLY A 377 15.82 1.58 -13.45
CA GLY A 377 15.13 0.88 -12.37
C GLY A 377 14.91 1.73 -11.13
N PRO A 378 14.03 1.30 -10.22
CA PRO A 378 13.72 2.08 -9.03
C PRO A 378 14.85 2.03 -7.97
N ALA A 379 14.92 3.07 -7.13
CA ALA A 379 15.88 3.19 -6.02
C ALA A 379 15.75 2.05 -4.99
N ASP A 380 14.54 1.54 -4.75
CA ASP A 380 14.29 0.38 -3.88
C ASP A 380 14.99 -0.91 -4.37
N ASN A 381 15.45 -0.93 -5.62
CA ASN A 381 16.16 -2.04 -6.25
C ASN A 381 17.53 -1.63 -6.83
N ASN A 382 18.13 -0.57 -6.30
CA ASN A 382 19.46 -0.10 -6.71
C ASN A 382 19.60 -0.02 -8.24
N GLY A 383 18.59 0.56 -8.90
CA GLY A 383 18.59 0.91 -10.34
C GLY A 383 18.37 -0.25 -11.31
N CYS A 384 18.15 -1.47 -10.81
CA CYS A 384 17.82 -2.59 -11.70
C CYS A 384 16.31 -2.66 -12.07
N PRO A 385 15.98 -2.97 -13.33
CA PRO A 385 14.59 -3.11 -13.76
C PRO A 385 13.95 -4.40 -13.21
N ARG A 386 12.65 -4.32 -12.92
CA ARG A 386 11.81 -5.49 -12.60
C ARG A 386 11.53 -6.32 -13.87
N LEU A 387 11.17 -7.60 -13.72
CA LEU A 387 10.77 -8.45 -14.84
C LEU A 387 9.52 -7.89 -15.56
N VAL A 388 9.69 -7.36 -16.78
CA VAL A 388 8.57 -6.92 -17.64
C VAL A 388 8.42 -7.85 -18.84
N LEU A 389 7.30 -8.60 -18.91
CA LEU A 389 7.01 -9.48 -20.04
C LEU A 389 6.23 -8.74 -21.13
N PHE A 390 6.89 -8.48 -22.27
CA PHE A 390 6.27 -7.81 -23.42
C PHE A 390 5.29 -8.76 -24.14
N VAL A 391 3.99 -8.56 -23.95
CA VAL A 391 2.96 -9.23 -24.77
C VAL A 391 2.56 -8.27 -25.91
N PRO A 392 2.74 -8.64 -27.20
CA PRO A 392 2.37 -7.77 -28.30
C PRO A 392 0.86 -7.53 -28.33
N GLY A 393 0.40 -6.33 -27.98
CA GLY A 393 -1.00 -5.93 -28.04
C GLY A 393 -1.57 -5.23 -26.79
N LEU A 394 -0.80 -5.13 -25.70
CA LEU A 394 -1.16 -4.32 -24.52
C LEU A 394 -0.34 -3.02 -24.49
N SER A 395 -1.01 -1.91 -24.18
CA SER A 395 -0.42 -0.59 -23.98
C SER A 395 0.20 -0.53 -22.58
N ILE A 396 1.42 0.03 -22.50
CA ILE A 396 2.23 0.09 -21.29
C ILE A 396 1.88 1.35 -20.51
N GLN A 397 1.21 1.15 -19.39
CA GLN A 397 1.27 1.87 -18.12
C GLN A 397 0.63 0.89 -17.13
N ASP A 398 1.28 0.63 -16.01
CA ASP A 398 0.85 -0.29 -14.95
C ASP A 398 1.12 -1.78 -15.20
N VAL A 399 2.40 -2.17 -15.07
CA VAL A 399 2.77 -3.57 -14.85
C VAL A 399 3.73 -3.68 -13.68
N ILE A 400 3.14 -3.79 -12.49
CA ILE A 400 3.74 -4.37 -11.28
C ILE A 400 3.19 -5.81 -11.20
N PHE A 401 4.03 -6.84 -11.18
CA PHE A 401 3.56 -8.21 -10.92
C PHE A 401 4.24 -8.82 -9.70
N PRO A 402 3.52 -8.94 -8.57
CA PRO A 402 3.47 -10.18 -7.82
C PRO A 402 2.58 -11.19 -8.58
N GLY A 403 2.90 -12.49 -8.52
CA GLY A 403 1.91 -13.53 -8.85
C GLY A 403 1.79 -13.96 -10.32
N LEU A 404 2.80 -14.66 -10.85
CA LEU A 404 2.65 -15.46 -12.09
C LEU A 404 1.92 -16.80 -11.85
N THR A 405 0.93 -16.78 -10.97
CA THR A 405 -0.14 -17.77 -10.84
C THR A 405 -1.48 -17.11 -10.55
N ASP A 406 -1.63 -15.80 -10.76
CA ASP A 406 -2.89 -15.12 -10.53
C ASP A 406 -3.91 -15.38 -11.64
N PRO A 407 -4.99 -16.14 -11.40
CA PRO A 407 -6.12 -16.17 -12.32
C PRO A 407 -6.74 -14.79 -12.56
N CYS A 408 -6.53 -13.79 -11.68
CA CYS A 408 -7.03 -12.42 -11.85
C CYS A 408 -6.20 -11.53 -12.76
N ALA A 409 -4.88 -11.68 -12.78
CA ALA A 409 -4.03 -11.02 -13.78
C ALA A 409 -4.34 -11.44 -15.24
N LEU A 410 -4.99 -12.59 -15.47
CA LEU A 410 -5.36 -13.07 -16.81
C LEU A 410 -6.74 -12.57 -17.28
N HIS A 411 -7.57 -12.09 -16.35
CA HIS A 411 -8.98 -11.73 -16.57
C HIS A 411 -9.37 -10.50 -15.75
N ASP A 412 -8.50 -9.49 -15.75
CA ASP A 412 -8.54 -8.27 -14.96
C ASP A 412 -9.94 -7.62 -14.82
N GLU A 413 -10.64 -7.36 -15.93
CA GLU A 413 -12.00 -6.76 -15.89
C GLU A 413 -13.13 -7.69 -15.37
N SER A 414 -12.81 -8.93 -14.97
CA SER A 414 -13.82 -9.95 -14.65
C SER A 414 -13.42 -10.95 -13.56
N CYS A 415 -12.23 -10.80 -12.98
CA CYS A 415 -11.73 -11.68 -11.96
C CYS A 415 -11.75 -10.99 -10.62
N ASP A 416 -12.49 -11.62 -9.72
CA ASP A 416 -12.77 -11.28 -8.33
C ASP A 416 -12.55 -12.61 -7.61
N PHE A 417 -11.29 -12.94 -7.35
CA PHE A 417 -10.90 -14.30 -6.96
C PHE A 417 -11.21 -14.59 -5.50
N ASP A 418 -11.15 -13.57 -4.66
CA ASP A 418 -11.50 -13.64 -3.26
C ASP A 418 -12.98 -13.33 -2.98
N GLY A 419 -13.69 -12.77 -3.96
CA GLY A 419 -15.14 -12.66 -3.94
C GLY A 419 -15.64 -11.46 -3.15
N ASP A 420 -14.96 -10.32 -3.21
CA ASP A 420 -15.40 -9.07 -2.57
C ASP A 420 -16.03 -8.07 -3.54
N GLY A 421 -16.12 -8.43 -4.82
CA GLY A 421 -16.80 -7.66 -5.86
C GLY A 421 -16.03 -6.53 -6.48
N LEU A 422 -14.77 -6.36 -6.10
CA LEU A 422 -13.83 -5.57 -6.86
C LEU A 422 -13.09 -6.51 -7.83
N THR A 423 -12.71 -5.97 -8.97
CA THR A 423 -12.07 -6.74 -10.04
C THR A 423 -10.94 -5.92 -10.62
N GLY A 424 -9.83 -6.56 -10.90
CA GLY A 424 -8.68 -5.94 -11.53
C GLY A 424 -8.18 -4.73 -10.75
N ASP A 425 -7.88 -3.62 -11.42
CA ASP A 425 -7.33 -2.41 -10.79
C ASP A 425 -8.19 -1.78 -9.67
N ALA A 426 -9.45 -2.20 -9.51
CA ALA A 426 -10.29 -1.74 -8.40
C ALA A 426 -10.04 -2.52 -7.09
N ASP A 427 -9.27 -3.61 -7.14
CA ASP A 427 -8.96 -4.56 -6.07
C ASP A 427 -7.43 -4.68 -5.86
N ASP A 428 -6.92 -3.98 -4.84
CA ASP A 428 -5.53 -3.95 -4.40
C ASP A 428 -5.11 -5.24 -3.66
N CYS A 429 -6.07 -6.08 -3.24
CA CYS A 429 -5.79 -7.37 -2.59
C CYS A 429 -6.61 -8.52 -3.23
N PRO A 430 -6.34 -8.90 -4.50
CA PRO A 430 -7.18 -9.81 -5.32
C PRO A 430 -7.42 -11.23 -4.77
N TYR A 431 -6.81 -11.57 -3.65
CA TYR A 431 -6.78 -12.88 -3.02
C TYR A 431 -7.28 -12.86 -1.58
N GLN A 432 -7.62 -11.70 -1.05
CA GLN A 432 -7.98 -11.53 0.34
C GLN A 432 -9.11 -10.52 0.48
N ALA A 433 -10.34 -11.05 0.47
CA ALA A 433 -11.56 -10.28 0.40
C ALA A 433 -11.59 -9.11 1.39
N GLY A 434 -11.74 -7.92 0.83
CA GLY A 434 -11.76 -6.66 1.55
C GLY A 434 -13.01 -5.85 1.31
N MET A 435 -12.90 -4.54 1.48
CA MET A 435 -14.01 -3.61 1.28
C MET A 435 -13.65 -2.55 0.27
N VAL A 436 -14.66 -2.04 -0.44
CA VAL A 436 -14.52 -1.02 -1.48
C VAL A 436 -13.80 0.25 -0.98
N GLU A 437 -14.00 0.60 0.30
CA GLU A 437 -13.34 1.76 0.93
C GLU A 437 -11.81 1.58 1.07
N TYR A 438 -11.32 0.33 1.02
CA TYR A 438 -9.92 -0.07 1.10
C TYR A 438 -9.47 -0.80 -0.16
N ARG A 439 -10.12 -0.51 -1.30
CA ARG A 439 -9.82 -1.09 -2.60
C ARG A 439 -9.66 -2.62 -2.55
N GLY A 440 -10.56 -3.32 -1.87
CA GLY A 440 -10.58 -4.79 -1.88
C GLY A 440 -9.57 -5.44 -0.92
N CYS A 441 -8.87 -4.64 -0.12
CA CYS A 441 -8.05 -5.12 0.98
C CYS A 441 -8.84 -5.25 2.30
N PRO A 442 -8.45 -6.20 3.18
CA PRO A 442 -8.94 -6.26 4.54
C PRO A 442 -8.64 -4.96 5.27
N ALA A 443 -9.49 -4.63 6.25
CA ALA A 443 -9.25 -3.48 7.13
C ALA A 443 -7.84 -3.48 7.77
N PHE A 444 -7.29 -4.69 8.01
CA PHE A 444 -6.02 -4.94 8.68
C PHE A 444 -5.31 -6.13 7.99
N PRO A 445 -4.37 -5.89 7.05
CA PRO A 445 -3.66 -6.95 6.33
C PRO A 445 -2.66 -7.67 7.25
N ASN A 446 -2.59 -9.01 7.21
CA ASN A 446 -1.77 -9.83 8.13
C ASN A 446 -2.04 -9.51 9.60
N ASP A 447 -3.20 -9.90 10.15
CA ASP A 447 -3.52 -9.79 11.58
C ASP A 447 -3.60 -11.22 12.15
N GLN A 448 -2.51 -11.67 12.77
CA GLN A 448 -2.28 -13.07 13.14
C GLN A 448 -3.03 -13.47 14.43
N ASP A 449 -3.27 -12.55 15.34
CA ASP A 449 -4.00 -12.80 16.58
C ASP A 449 -5.48 -12.35 16.53
N GLY A 450 -5.85 -11.60 15.50
CA GLY A 450 -7.20 -11.19 15.16
C GLY A 450 -7.74 -10.05 16.01
N ASP A 451 -6.87 -9.19 16.55
CA ASP A 451 -7.25 -8.08 17.43
C ASP A 451 -7.66 -6.79 16.70
N GLY A 452 -7.51 -6.76 15.38
CA GLY A 452 -7.86 -5.63 14.53
C GLY A 452 -6.70 -4.66 14.29
N ILE A 453 -5.46 -5.10 14.48
CA ILE A 453 -4.23 -4.38 14.11
C ILE A 453 -3.43 -5.33 13.22
N SER A 454 -2.80 -4.82 12.16
CA SER A 454 -1.92 -5.67 11.36
C SER A 454 -0.62 -5.97 12.09
N ASP A 455 -0.07 -7.17 11.88
CA ASP A 455 1.24 -7.67 12.34
C ASP A 455 2.40 -6.67 12.16
N ALA A 456 2.31 -5.76 11.17
CA ALA A 456 3.31 -4.71 10.93
C ALA A 456 3.26 -3.56 11.95
N TYR A 457 2.12 -3.38 12.61
CA TYR A 457 1.82 -2.34 13.61
C TYR A 457 1.42 -2.96 14.97
N ASP A 458 1.52 -4.28 15.09
CA ASP A 458 1.23 -5.05 16.29
C ASP A 458 2.55 -5.56 16.90
N GLU A 459 2.93 -4.98 18.04
CA GLU A 459 4.10 -5.36 18.83
C GLU A 459 3.99 -6.77 19.42
N CYS A 460 2.77 -7.27 19.60
CA CYS A 460 2.48 -8.58 20.15
C CYS A 460 1.65 -9.42 19.18
N VAL A 461 2.15 -9.53 17.94
CA VAL A 461 1.73 -10.34 16.78
C VAL A 461 1.07 -11.72 16.99
N THR A 462 1.05 -12.28 18.19
CA THR A 462 0.42 -13.56 18.51
C THR A 462 -0.53 -13.52 19.71
N GLU A 463 -0.68 -12.37 20.37
CA GLU A 463 -1.38 -12.22 21.64
C GLU A 463 -2.38 -11.06 21.61
N LEU A 464 -3.67 -11.37 21.40
CA LEU A 464 -4.76 -10.39 21.35
C LEU A 464 -4.59 -9.20 22.32
N GLY A 465 -4.37 -8.00 21.77
CA GLY A 465 -4.17 -6.76 22.49
C GLY A 465 -5.12 -5.62 22.12
N ASP A 466 -4.72 -4.39 22.44
CA ASP A 466 -5.50 -3.17 22.22
C ASP A 466 -4.73 -2.22 21.29
N PRO A 467 -5.40 -1.54 20.34
CA PRO A 467 -4.77 -0.55 19.45
C PRO A 467 -4.06 0.60 20.17
N ILE A 468 -4.47 0.94 21.39
CA ILE A 468 -3.82 1.98 22.21
C ILE A 468 -2.47 1.49 22.76
N MET A 469 -2.25 0.18 22.79
CA MET A 469 -1.05 -0.49 23.30
C MET A 469 -0.32 -1.23 22.18
N ASN A 470 -0.40 -0.75 20.94
CA ASN A 470 0.24 -1.33 19.77
C ASN A 470 -0.01 -2.85 19.63
N GLY A 471 -1.22 -3.32 19.90
CA GLY A 471 -1.58 -4.74 19.77
C GLY A 471 -1.06 -5.65 20.88
N CYS A 472 -0.46 -5.09 21.93
CA CYS A 472 -0.07 -5.85 23.10
C CYS A 472 -1.15 -5.97 24.17
N PRO A 473 -1.26 -7.15 24.83
CA PRO A 473 -2.13 -7.31 25.98
C PRO A 473 -1.60 -6.47 27.14
N VAL A 474 -2.51 -5.78 27.84
CA VAL A 474 -2.13 -4.94 28.97
C VAL A 474 -1.70 -5.85 30.13
N ALA A 475 -0.41 -5.85 30.46
CA ALA A 475 0.16 -6.66 31.54
C ALA A 475 -0.47 -6.40 32.93
N ALA A 476 -1.21 -5.31 33.08
CA ALA A 476 -1.94 -4.92 34.29
C ALA A 476 -3.45 -5.26 34.27
N ASP A 477 -4.00 -5.92 33.25
CA ASP A 477 -5.42 -6.31 33.16
C ASP A 477 -5.57 -7.82 32.80
N PRO A 478 -5.29 -8.74 33.75
CA PRO A 478 -5.20 -10.17 33.46
C PRO A 478 -6.55 -10.83 33.13
N ASP A 479 -7.67 -10.24 33.56
CA ASP A 479 -9.02 -10.76 33.33
C ASP A 479 -9.82 -9.97 32.28
N ARG A 480 -9.18 -8.95 31.68
CA ARG A 480 -9.62 -8.20 30.49
C ARG A 480 -10.96 -7.50 30.71
N ASP A 481 -11.16 -6.97 31.90
CA ASP A 481 -12.40 -6.29 32.28
C ASP A 481 -12.34 -4.76 32.14
N THR A 482 -11.20 -4.26 31.64
CA THR A 482 -10.82 -2.85 31.40
C THR A 482 -10.42 -2.08 32.65
N ILE A 483 -10.28 -2.73 33.81
CA ILE A 483 -9.84 -2.13 35.07
C ILE A 483 -8.41 -2.58 35.38
N LEU A 484 -7.48 -1.63 35.40
CA LEU A 484 -6.05 -1.93 35.54
C LEU A 484 -5.63 -2.17 37.00
N GLY A 485 -5.02 -3.32 37.27
CA GLY A 485 -4.10 -3.60 38.36
C GLY A 485 -4.55 -3.10 39.72
N ASP A 486 -3.90 -2.05 40.25
CA ASP A 486 -4.18 -1.47 41.57
C ASP A 486 -5.59 -0.87 41.71
N MET A 487 -6.33 -0.72 40.61
CA MET A 487 -7.73 -0.28 40.57
C MET A 487 -8.73 -1.44 40.50
N ASP A 488 -8.26 -2.68 40.36
CA ASP A 488 -9.05 -3.91 40.31
C ASP A 488 -8.93 -4.70 41.63
N ASP A 489 -10.04 -4.80 42.36
CA ASP A 489 -10.15 -5.56 43.61
C ASP A 489 -10.14 -7.09 43.36
N CYS A 490 -10.36 -7.54 42.12
CA CYS A 490 -10.40 -8.95 41.70
C CYS A 490 -9.61 -9.24 40.40
N PRO A 491 -8.27 -9.12 40.40
CA PRO A 491 -7.41 -9.17 39.19
C PRO A 491 -7.45 -10.43 38.30
N ASP A 492 -8.20 -11.45 38.72
CA ASP A 492 -8.33 -12.74 38.02
C ASP A 492 -9.81 -13.06 37.69
N GLN A 493 -10.74 -12.13 37.94
CA GLN A 493 -12.18 -12.34 37.80
C GLN A 493 -12.90 -11.07 37.34
N ALA A 494 -13.20 -11.01 36.05
CA ALA A 494 -13.78 -9.81 35.46
C ALA A 494 -15.07 -9.31 36.13
N GLY A 495 -15.14 -8.00 36.29
CA GLY A 495 -16.24 -7.27 36.89
C GLY A 495 -16.52 -5.94 36.20
N PRO A 496 -17.42 -5.14 36.78
CA PRO A 496 -17.64 -3.77 36.34
C PRO A 496 -16.79 -2.75 37.08
N PRO A 497 -16.50 -1.58 36.46
CA PRO A 497 -15.85 -0.45 37.12
C PRO A 497 -16.57 -0.04 38.40
N GLU A 498 -17.92 -0.09 38.41
CA GLU A 498 -18.67 0.29 39.60
C GLU A 498 -18.49 -0.71 40.76
N ASN A 499 -17.89 -1.88 40.52
CA ASN A 499 -17.54 -2.88 41.52
C ASN A 499 -16.03 -3.12 41.63
N HIS A 500 -15.21 -2.18 41.17
CA HIS A 500 -13.75 -2.26 41.16
C HIS A 500 -13.26 -3.59 40.60
N GLY A 501 -13.72 -3.93 39.40
CA GLY A 501 -13.34 -5.16 38.69
C GLY A 501 -13.80 -6.48 39.30
N CYS A 502 -14.55 -6.48 40.41
CA CYS A 502 -15.10 -7.73 40.96
C CYS A 502 -16.44 -8.16 40.36
N PRO A 503 -16.74 -9.47 40.20
CA PRO A 503 -18.03 -9.96 39.71
C PRO A 503 -19.18 -9.72 40.72
N ARG A 504 -20.36 -9.28 40.27
CA ARG A 504 -21.54 -9.17 41.14
C ARG A 504 -22.45 -10.39 41.01
N SER A 505 -22.35 -11.29 41.99
CA SER A 505 -23.14 -12.52 42.01
C SER A 505 -24.65 -12.28 41.91
N GLY A 506 -25.24 -12.68 40.78
CA GLY A 506 -26.69 -12.70 40.56
C GLY A 506 -27.32 -11.45 39.95
N ARG A 507 -26.55 -10.41 39.61
CA ARG A 507 -27.06 -9.21 38.92
C ARG A 507 -27.33 -9.51 37.45
N ILE A 508 -28.44 -8.98 36.93
CA ILE A 508 -28.81 -9.06 35.51
C ILE A 508 -28.36 -7.75 34.86
N THR A 509 -27.57 -7.86 33.79
CA THR A 509 -27.12 -6.74 32.97
C THR A 509 -27.68 -6.87 31.55
N ASN A 510 -27.81 -5.74 30.87
CA ASN A 510 -28.18 -5.73 29.45
C ASN A 510 -26.90 -5.90 28.63
N VAL A 511 -26.97 -6.77 27.63
CA VAL A 511 -25.89 -6.99 26.66
C VAL A 511 -26.45 -6.69 25.29
N GLU A 512 -25.72 -5.89 24.51
CA GLU A 512 -26.05 -5.61 23.13
C GLU A 512 -25.11 -6.41 22.23
N LEU A 513 -25.67 -7.31 21.42
CA LEU A 513 -24.99 -7.90 20.28
C LEU A 513 -25.20 -6.96 19.08
N HIS A 514 -24.12 -6.42 18.54
CA HIS A 514 -24.13 -5.61 17.33
C HIS A 514 -23.42 -6.37 16.21
N ILE A 515 -24.16 -6.74 15.16
CA ILE A 515 -23.56 -7.27 13.93
C ILE A 515 -23.14 -6.06 13.09
N VAL A 516 -21.83 -5.89 12.92
CA VAL A 516 -21.21 -4.76 12.25
C VAL A 516 -21.16 -5.01 10.75
N ALA A 517 -20.80 -6.23 10.34
CA ALA A 517 -20.73 -6.63 8.93
C ALA A 517 -21.24 -8.06 8.71
N LEU A 518 -21.72 -8.31 7.49
CA LEU A 518 -22.03 -9.65 6.96
C LEU A 518 -21.39 -9.75 5.58
N ILE A 519 -20.52 -10.73 5.41
CA ILE A 519 -19.72 -10.95 4.21
C ILE A 519 -20.02 -12.35 3.67
N THR A 520 -20.19 -12.47 2.36
CA THR A 520 -20.39 -13.74 1.65
C THR A 520 -19.66 -13.67 0.31
N ASP A 521 -19.53 -14.81 -0.35
CA ASP A 521 -19.23 -14.86 -1.79
C ASP A 521 -20.20 -13.95 -2.60
N PRO A 522 -19.75 -13.20 -3.63
CA PRO A 522 -20.56 -12.20 -4.30
C PRO A 522 -21.47 -12.80 -5.36
N VAL A 523 -21.36 -14.11 -5.64
CA VAL A 523 -22.18 -14.82 -6.63
C VAL A 523 -23.66 -14.90 -6.27
N TRP A 524 -24.06 -14.48 -5.06
CA TRP A 524 -25.44 -14.51 -4.61
C TRP A 524 -26.20 -13.26 -5.04
N ALA A 525 -27.32 -13.47 -5.74
CA ALA A 525 -28.29 -12.42 -6.05
C ALA A 525 -29.09 -11.95 -4.82
N GLY A 526 -28.96 -12.64 -3.69
CA GLY A 526 -29.56 -12.24 -2.42
C GLY A 526 -29.13 -13.16 -1.29
N VAL A 527 -28.79 -12.59 -0.13
CA VAL A 527 -28.47 -13.34 1.09
C VAL A 527 -29.51 -13.05 2.16
N TYR A 528 -29.92 -14.10 2.86
CA TYR A 528 -30.87 -14.03 3.96
C TYR A 528 -30.30 -14.73 5.18
N CYS A 529 -29.95 -13.95 6.18
CA CYS A 529 -29.41 -14.40 7.44
C CYS A 529 -30.36 -14.11 8.60
N TYR A 530 -30.27 -14.95 9.62
CA TYR A 530 -31.00 -14.77 10.86
C TYR A 530 -30.07 -14.96 12.04
N ALA A 531 -30.02 -13.95 12.92
CA ALA A 531 -29.37 -14.04 14.21
C ALA A 531 -30.41 -14.36 15.29
N GLN A 532 -30.08 -15.33 16.15
CA GLN A 532 -30.94 -15.85 17.20
C GLN A 532 -30.15 -15.94 18.51
N ILE A 533 -30.71 -15.37 19.57
CA ILE A 533 -30.25 -15.61 20.94
C ILE A 533 -31.01 -16.83 21.50
N PRO A 534 -30.34 -17.91 21.92
CA PRO A 534 -31.00 -19.07 22.52
C PRO A 534 -31.85 -18.66 23.72
N GLY A 535 -33.11 -19.08 23.72
CA GLY A 535 -34.08 -18.75 24.79
C GLY A 535 -34.87 -17.45 24.57
N GLN A 536 -34.55 -16.66 23.54
CA GLN A 536 -35.38 -15.52 23.11
C GLN A 536 -36.29 -15.92 21.93
N PRO A 537 -37.54 -15.43 21.88
CA PRO A 537 -38.47 -15.74 20.79
C PRO A 537 -38.22 -14.92 19.51
N THR A 538 -37.41 -13.87 19.59
CA THR A 538 -37.13 -12.94 18.50
C THR A 538 -35.89 -13.35 17.71
N MET A 539 -36.02 -13.47 16.39
CA MET A 539 -34.90 -13.59 15.46
C MET A 539 -34.68 -12.25 14.79
N LEU A 540 -33.43 -11.81 14.73
CA LEU A 540 -33.01 -10.65 13.97
C LEU A 540 -32.77 -11.09 12.52
N ARG A 541 -33.47 -10.50 11.56
CA ARG A 541 -33.20 -10.72 10.14
C ARG A 541 -32.10 -9.78 9.68
N LEU A 542 -31.12 -10.32 8.97
CA LEU A 542 -29.99 -9.61 8.39
C LEU A 542 -29.91 -9.98 6.91
N PRO A 543 -29.95 -9.05 5.95
CA PRO A 543 -30.31 -7.61 6.01
C PRO A 543 -31.80 -7.30 6.26
N GLU A 544 -32.11 -6.04 6.64
CA GLU A 544 -33.49 -5.60 6.97
C GLU A 544 -34.45 -5.50 5.77
N ARG A 545 -33.98 -5.19 4.55
CA ARG A 545 -34.85 -4.98 3.36
C ARG A 545 -35.09 -6.25 2.53
N ASP A 546 -36.29 -6.33 1.94
CA ASP A 546 -36.81 -7.56 1.32
C ASP A 546 -36.27 -7.90 -0.09
N TRP A 547 -35.63 -6.98 -0.82
CA TRP A 547 -35.15 -7.24 -2.18
C TRP A 547 -33.95 -6.35 -2.46
N LEU A 548 -32.76 -6.93 -2.56
CA LEU A 548 -31.55 -6.22 -2.96
C LEU A 548 -30.83 -7.09 -3.98
N PHE A 549 -31.06 -6.78 -5.26
CA PHE A 549 -30.06 -7.02 -6.28
C PHE A 549 -28.93 -6.04 -5.97
N ASP A 550 -27.98 -6.48 -5.14
CA ASP A 550 -26.73 -5.76 -4.97
C ASP A 550 -25.75 -6.23 -6.04
N ARG A 551 -24.94 -5.32 -6.57
CA ARG A 551 -23.91 -5.68 -7.54
C ARG A 551 -22.69 -6.18 -6.78
N GLY A 552 -22.84 -7.38 -6.23
CA GLY A 552 -21.74 -8.31 -6.11
C GLY A 552 -20.57 -7.91 -5.23
N SER A 553 -20.70 -7.09 -4.17
CA SER A 553 -19.57 -6.80 -3.27
C SER A 553 -19.33 -7.84 -2.17
N GLY A 554 -20.17 -8.87 -2.07
CA GLY A 554 -20.12 -9.86 -0.99
C GLY A 554 -20.48 -9.33 0.42
N ALA A 555 -20.28 -8.04 0.70
CA ALA A 555 -20.64 -7.32 1.92
C ALA A 555 -22.07 -6.77 1.86
N TRP A 556 -22.89 -7.09 2.87
CA TRP A 556 -24.31 -6.76 2.88
C TRP A 556 -24.62 -5.63 3.84
N ASN A 557 -25.28 -4.57 3.33
CA ASN A 557 -25.80 -3.50 4.19
C ASN A 557 -26.90 -4.05 5.13
N LEU A 558 -26.60 -4.12 6.42
CA LEU A 558 -27.47 -4.72 7.43
C LEU A 558 -28.71 -3.89 7.77
N GLY A 559 -28.75 -2.62 7.36
CA GLY A 559 -29.81 -1.68 7.69
C GLY A 559 -29.81 -1.28 9.16
N SER A 560 -30.94 -0.76 9.65
CA SER A 560 -31.06 -0.21 11.00
C SER A 560 -31.30 -1.26 12.08
N ARG A 561 -31.58 -2.51 11.68
CA ARG A 561 -31.83 -3.66 12.56
C ARG A 561 -30.66 -4.64 12.56
N ASN A 562 -29.49 -4.18 12.98
CA ASN A 562 -28.30 -5.00 13.13
C ASN A 562 -27.88 -5.21 14.60
N ARG A 563 -28.74 -4.83 15.55
CA ARG A 563 -28.51 -4.93 17.00
C ARG A 563 -29.58 -5.77 17.70
N VAL A 564 -29.17 -6.57 18.69
CA VAL A 564 -30.05 -7.28 19.61
C VAL A 564 -29.60 -7.02 21.04
N THR A 565 -30.46 -6.38 21.83
CA THR A 565 -30.25 -6.25 23.27
C THR A 565 -30.97 -7.37 24.01
N PHE A 566 -30.28 -8.06 24.92
CA PHE A 566 -30.85 -9.09 25.77
C PHE A 566 -30.25 -9.05 27.18
N ALA A 567 -30.99 -9.56 28.15
CA ALA A 567 -30.60 -9.51 29.56
C ALA A 567 -29.91 -10.82 29.98
N MET A 568 -28.70 -10.73 30.53
CA MET A 568 -27.91 -11.87 31.02
C MET A 568 -27.42 -11.65 32.43
N ARG A 569 -27.07 -12.75 33.12
CA ARG A 569 -26.39 -12.65 34.42
C ARG A 569 -24.91 -12.32 34.20
N GLU A 570 -24.34 -11.47 35.05
CA GLU A 570 -22.91 -11.05 34.96
C GLU A 570 -21.92 -12.22 35.11
N ASN A 571 -22.35 -13.40 35.58
CA ASN A 571 -21.55 -14.63 35.62
C ASN A 571 -21.99 -15.70 34.60
N GLY A 572 -22.79 -15.31 33.61
CA GLY A 572 -23.41 -16.18 32.64
C GLY A 572 -22.71 -16.13 31.29
N GLN A 573 -22.74 -17.24 30.57
CA GLN A 573 -22.32 -17.29 29.17
C GLN A 573 -23.45 -16.81 28.25
N ALA A 574 -23.13 -15.90 27.34
CA ALA A 574 -24.01 -15.43 26.29
C ALA A 574 -23.71 -16.14 24.99
N SER A 575 -24.66 -16.96 24.52
CA SER A 575 -24.56 -17.57 23.20
C SER A 575 -25.42 -16.85 22.19
N PHE A 576 -24.97 -16.82 20.96
CA PHE A 576 -25.81 -16.47 19.82
C PHE A 576 -25.56 -17.43 18.66
N LYS A 577 -26.54 -17.50 17.77
CA LYS A 577 -26.50 -18.31 16.57
C LYS A 577 -26.85 -17.44 15.37
N VAL A 578 -26.01 -17.46 14.33
CA VAL A 578 -26.32 -16.86 13.02
C VAL A 578 -26.33 -17.94 11.97
N PHE A 579 -27.31 -17.91 11.08
CA PHE A 579 -27.40 -18.88 9.99
C PHE A 579 -27.92 -18.20 8.72
N CYS A 580 -27.37 -18.60 7.58
CA CYS A 580 -27.50 -17.86 6.33
C CYS A 580 -27.81 -18.76 5.13
N TRP A 581 -28.54 -18.19 4.17
CA TRP A 581 -28.77 -18.79 2.84
C TRP A 581 -28.51 -17.78 1.73
N GLY A 582 -27.91 -18.25 0.65
CA GLY A 582 -27.70 -17.51 -0.58
C GLY A 582 -28.69 -17.94 -1.67
N GLN A 583 -29.20 -16.96 -2.43
CA GLN A 583 -30.07 -17.14 -3.59
C GLN A 583 -29.28 -16.84 -4.87
N PRO A 584 -29.12 -17.79 -5.80
CA PRO A 584 -28.47 -17.55 -7.08
C PRO A 584 -29.26 -16.57 -7.97
N TRP A 585 -28.57 -15.94 -8.93
CA TRP A 585 -29.13 -15.05 -9.96
C TRP A 585 -30.23 -15.67 -10.82
N SER A 586 -30.21 -16.99 -10.95
CA SER A 586 -31.28 -17.73 -11.60
C SER A 586 -32.44 -17.92 -10.64
N ALA A 587 -33.55 -17.21 -10.86
CA ALA A 587 -34.79 -17.33 -10.07
C ALA A 587 -35.40 -18.76 -10.09
N SER A 588 -34.91 -19.65 -10.96
CA SER A 588 -35.29 -21.06 -11.01
C SER A 588 -34.42 -21.99 -10.15
N GLU A 589 -33.30 -21.50 -9.61
CA GLU A 589 -32.43 -22.26 -8.71
C GLU A 589 -32.85 -22.09 -7.24
N PHE A 590 -32.77 -23.19 -6.49
CA PHE A 590 -33.07 -23.19 -5.06
C PHE A 590 -31.97 -22.48 -4.27
N SER A 591 -32.36 -21.80 -3.18
CA SER A 591 -31.42 -21.23 -2.23
C SER A 591 -30.55 -22.32 -1.60
N ARG A 592 -29.29 -21.98 -1.34
CA ARG A 592 -28.30 -22.89 -0.74
C ARG A 592 -27.86 -22.35 0.60
N THR A 593 -27.57 -23.24 1.55
CA THR A 593 -27.10 -22.85 2.88
C THR A 593 -25.64 -22.42 2.83
N LEU A 594 -25.33 -21.25 3.37
CA LEU A 594 -23.96 -20.74 3.49
C LEU A 594 -23.28 -21.22 4.78
N GLY A 595 -24.04 -21.83 5.68
CA GLY A 595 -23.57 -22.40 6.93
C GLY A 595 -24.30 -21.87 8.15
N GLU A 596 -23.74 -22.16 9.32
CA GLU A 596 -24.14 -21.57 10.60
C GLU A 596 -22.92 -21.22 11.46
N VAL A 597 -23.06 -20.16 12.24
CA VAL A 597 -22.12 -19.71 13.27
C VAL A 597 -22.80 -19.84 14.61
N ILE A 598 -22.14 -20.50 15.56
CA ILE A 598 -22.54 -20.52 16.97
C ILE A 598 -21.34 -20.02 17.77
N ARG A 599 -21.57 -19.01 18.60
CA ARG A 599 -20.55 -18.44 19.49
C ARG A 599 -21.11 -18.32 20.89
N THR A 600 -20.23 -18.51 21.87
CA THR A 600 -20.54 -18.44 23.29
C THR A 600 -19.48 -17.57 23.93
N HIS A 601 -19.90 -16.43 24.44
CA HIS A 601 -19.07 -15.43 25.07
C HIS A 601 -19.27 -15.45 26.57
N ARG A 602 -18.17 -15.25 27.29
CA ARG A 602 -18.23 -14.99 28.73
C ARG A 602 -18.34 -13.48 28.96
N PHE A 603 -18.32 -13.06 30.22
CA PHE A 603 -18.56 -11.68 30.61
C PHE A 603 -17.41 -10.75 30.20
N GLU A 604 -16.20 -11.30 30.19
CA GLU A 604 -14.95 -10.68 29.76
C GLU A 604 -15.05 -10.22 28.29
N ASP A 605 -15.66 -11.03 27.43
CA ASP A 605 -15.79 -10.74 25.99
C ASP A 605 -16.88 -9.68 25.66
N TRP A 606 -17.41 -8.96 26.65
CA TRP A 606 -18.41 -7.88 26.46
C TRP A 606 -17.76 -6.48 26.51
N ASP A 607 -16.49 -6.46 26.11
CA ASP A 607 -15.55 -5.36 25.96
C ASP A 607 -15.91 -4.37 24.84
N GLY A 608 -16.73 -4.80 23.87
CA GLY A 608 -17.05 -4.02 22.68
C GLY A 608 -16.04 -4.18 21.53
N GLN A 609 -15.05 -5.06 21.68
CA GLN A 609 -14.12 -5.43 20.62
C GLN A 609 -14.87 -6.11 19.47
N ILE A 610 -14.42 -5.83 18.25
CA ILE A 610 -14.97 -6.44 17.05
C ILE A 610 -14.35 -7.82 16.89
N ARG A 611 -15.18 -8.82 16.61
CA ARG A 611 -14.79 -10.22 16.46
C ARG A 611 -15.37 -10.77 15.17
N ALA A 612 -14.61 -11.61 14.48
CA ALA A 612 -15.05 -12.27 13.25
C ALA A 612 -15.51 -13.72 13.52
N ALA A 613 -16.52 -14.18 12.80
CA ALA A 613 -16.91 -15.59 12.81
C ALA A 613 -17.44 -16.05 11.46
N ARG A 614 -16.83 -17.13 10.94
CA ARG A 614 -17.17 -17.73 9.65
C ARG A 614 -17.98 -19.01 9.80
N GLY A 615 -19.01 -19.15 8.95
CA GLY A 615 -19.78 -20.37 8.76
C GLY A 615 -19.57 -20.92 7.35
N VAL A 616 -19.57 -22.25 7.22
CA VAL A 616 -19.39 -22.94 5.93
C VAL A 616 -20.53 -23.94 5.73
N GLY A 617 -21.10 -23.94 4.53
CA GLY A 617 -22.22 -24.78 4.14
C GLY A 617 -22.10 -25.30 2.71
N ALA A 618 -23.10 -26.05 2.27
CA ALA A 618 -23.10 -26.65 0.93
C ALA A 618 -23.17 -25.61 -0.22
N GLY A 619 -23.57 -24.38 0.09
CA GLY A 619 -23.57 -23.27 -0.85
C GLY A 619 -22.23 -22.53 -0.94
N GLY A 620 -21.37 -22.59 0.06
CA GLY A 620 -20.19 -21.73 0.17
C GLY A 620 -19.97 -21.32 1.63
N TRP A 621 -19.59 -20.08 1.86
CA TRP A 621 -19.31 -19.53 3.19
C TRP A 621 -20.03 -18.20 3.43
N PHE A 622 -20.12 -17.82 4.70
CA PHE A 622 -20.42 -16.45 5.13
C PHE A 622 -19.59 -16.12 6.37
N GLU A 623 -19.29 -14.84 6.56
CA GLU A 623 -18.61 -14.31 7.73
C GLU A 623 -19.42 -13.16 8.33
N ILE A 624 -19.41 -13.07 9.65
CA ILE A 624 -19.97 -11.93 10.37
C ILE A 624 -18.88 -11.26 11.18
N HIS A 625 -18.88 -9.94 11.18
CA HIS A 625 -18.14 -9.16 12.18
C HIS A 625 -19.15 -8.65 13.20
N TYR A 626 -18.86 -8.87 14.48
CA TYR A 626 -19.79 -8.53 15.54
C TYR A 626 -19.03 -8.07 16.77
N ARG A 627 -19.68 -7.23 17.58
CA ARG A 627 -19.20 -6.87 18.91
C ARG A 627 -20.29 -7.08 19.93
N MET A 628 -19.89 -7.38 21.16
CA MET A 628 -20.79 -7.50 22.31
C MET A 628 -20.42 -6.43 23.31
N CYS A 629 -21.38 -5.59 23.69
CA CYS A 629 -21.12 -4.50 24.61
C CYS A 629 -22.02 -4.59 25.83
N ARG A 630 -21.46 -4.22 26.98
CA ARG A 630 -22.25 -4.00 28.19
C ARG A 630 -23.18 -2.79 27.98
N ASN A 631 -24.48 -3.02 28.16
CA ASN A 631 -25.59 -2.10 27.92
C ASN A 631 -25.81 -1.70 26.45
N SER A 632 -24.85 -1.04 25.81
CA SER A 632 -24.98 -0.56 24.43
C SER A 632 -23.62 -0.32 23.79
N CYS A 633 -23.49 -0.71 22.54
CA CYS A 633 -22.36 -0.39 21.68
C CYS A 633 -22.58 1.02 21.13
N ARG A 634 -22.10 2.06 21.81
CA ARG A 634 -22.19 3.42 21.24
C ARG A 634 -21.35 3.55 19.98
#